data_AF-A0A0S8DZ40-F1
#
_entry.id   AF-A0A0S8DZ40-F1
#
_cell.length_a   1.000
_cell.length_b   1.000
_cell.length_c   1.000
_cell.angle_alpha   90.00
_cell.angle_beta   90.00
_cell.angle_gamma   90.00
#
_symmetry.space_group_name_H-M   'P 1'
#
loop_
_entity.id
_entity.type
_entity.pdbx_description
1 polymer ?
#
loop_
_entity_poly.entity_id
_entity_poly.type
_entity_poly.pdbx_seq_one_letter_code
_entity_poly.pdbx_strand_id
1 'polypeptide(L)'
;MALGVGSEISWVPGDTRPTLSRLPANPTTNDSISFVIPTDVFRNRWQAEQQLGGTPTLIIDRVERRIDLQFVPPAQVDSTATKYDPVSGLRGHFGPLDEGSWLLFVQFQGTIYIDPFYVGPFDGEPPAKDHLTEQFESSQDAFDLMYNSILFRPAQDGTSYTAEIRQITQLPTDPAGGIDLRLGDDAFRLVKLGGAQTVSIYGSSFTRFYVSSNGYITFTEGDRQHSETLANHFSLLRVSGLFGDLNPSAGGQVSWRQLADHVAVTWQDVPEYGTNNSNTFQIALFYDGSIQLSWEGIAALEGIVGLSDGLGIPPDFQETDFSELPAPPPTSDHLVEEFTSGADPFDLLHTSIMFSPTAAGTSYSAKVQDILQLPTNPSGGMNLTLGDDDFTFIKLPSPSMVSLYGNSFAGFYVGSNGYITFTEGDEDYSESLEDHFNTLRVSGLFSDLNPSGGGQVILKNLNNRTSVTYQDVPGYDGSGPNTFQIELFFDGRIRLSWLGMAAESGIVGLSDGAGLPPQFKETDLSELAAPPPPPITDHLTEQFSYGDDRFDLQYASVTFTPTWDRTSYIGSLQDITRLPTDPVGGTNLGLRDDNSVRVRLRNQARVRIFDQSFSTFFAGANGYVTFTEIDQDFSQTLTEHFDVLRISGLYTDLTAANEGLVTAKQLSNRVAITWQEVPEFSNTSPNTFQIEVFFDGRIRLSWLEIGSRRNIVGLSNGLGLPVDFEETDFSIRYAEP
;
A
#
# COMPACT_ATOMS: atom_id res chain seq x y z
N MET A 1 -28.08 -38.00 4.73
CA MET A 1 -29.35 -37.29 4.48
C MET A 1 -29.28 -35.98 5.24
N ALA A 2 -28.84 -34.91 4.56
CA ALA A 2 -28.79 -33.56 5.13
C ALA A 2 -30.12 -32.87 4.83
N LEU A 3 -30.71 -32.24 5.85
CA LEU A 3 -31.95 -31.47 5.73
C LEU A 3 -31.75 -30.39 4.65
N GLY A 4 -32.64 -30.38 3.66
CA GLY A 4 -32.60 -29.44 2.54
C GLY A 4 -32.80 -28.00 3.01
N VAL A 5 -31.96 -27.10 2.53
CA VAL A 5 -32.07 -25.65 2.76
C VAL A 5 -33.29 -25.13 2.01
N GLY A 6 -34.20 -24.45 2.72
CA GLY A 6 -35.29 -23.71 2.11
C GLY A 6 -34.78 -22.35 1.64
N SER A 7 -34.75 -22.14 0.33
CA SER A 7 -34.67 -20.79 -0.23
C SER A 7 -35.81 -20.61 -1.21
N GLU A 8 -36.55 -19.51 -1.06
CA GLU A 8 -37.64 -19.18 -1.95
C GLU A 8 -37.59 -17.69 -2.25
N ILE A 9 -37.93 -17.34 -3.48
CA ILE A 9 -38.10 -15.97 -3.90
C ILE A 9 -39.36 -15.83 -4.76
N SER A 10 -40.12 -14.78 -4.51
CA SER A 10 -41.36 -14.49 -5.21
C SER A 10 -41.52 -12.99 -5.42
N TRP A 11 -42.30 -12.64 -6.45
CA TRP A 11 -42.68 -11.26 -6.72
C TRP A 11 -43.70 -10.77 -5.69
N VAL A 12 -43.55 -9.51 -5.26
CA VAL A 12 -44.53 -8.78 -4.45
C VAL A 12 -45.58 -8.19 -5.40
N PRO A 13 -46.86 -8.60 -5.30
CA PRO A 13 -47.92 -8.10 -6.17
C PRO A 13 -48.36 -6.69 -5.77
N GLY A 14 -48.72 -5.88 -6.77
CA GLY A 14 -49.30 -4.55 -6.62
C GLY A 14 -48.48 -3.43 -7.27
N ASP A 15 -49.10 -2.25 -7.33
CA ASP A 15 -48.49 -1.01 -7.83
C ASP A 15 -47.77 -0.21 -6.73
N THR A 16 -47.90 -0.63 -5.47
CA THR A 16 -47.28 0.02 -4.32
C THR A 16 -45.91 -0.60 -4.06
N ARG A 17 -44.85 0.22 -4.05
CA ARG A 17 -43.50 -0.26 -3.69
C ARG A 17 -43.48 -0.73 -2.23
N PRO A 18 -42.98 -1.94 -1.95
CA PRO A 18 -42.84 -2.42 -0.59
C PRO A 18 -41.65 -1.75 0.11
N THR A 19 -41.66 -1.76 1.44
CA THR A 19 -40.52 -1.30 2.23
C THR A 19 -39.43 -2.36 2.25
N LEU A 20 -38.19 -1.93 2.02
CA LEU A 20 -36.99 -2.74 2.17
C LEU A 20 -36.87 -3.31 3.59
N SER A 21 -36.61 -4.61 3.75
CA SER A 21 -36.43 -5.22 5.08
C SER A 21 -35.70 -6.55 5.04
N ARG A 22 -35.01 -6.90 6.14
CA ARG A 22 -34.50 -8.24 6.47
C ARG A 22 -34.88 -8.59 7.91
N LEU A 23 -35.45 -9.77 8.15
CA LEU A 23 -35.91 -10.22 9.45
C LEU A 23 -35.53 -11.69 9.72
N PRO A 24 -35.06 -12.05 10.93
CA PRO A 24 -34.75 -11.14 12.04
C PRO A 24 -33.50 -10.30 11.72
N ALA A 25 -33.44 -9.07 12.26
CA ALA A 25 -32.28 -8.18 12.08
C ALA A 25 -31.00 -8.82 12.65
N ASN A 26 -31.11 -9.54 13.76
CA ASN A 26 -30.02 -10.27 14.41
C ASN A 26 -30.33 -11.78 14.37
N PRO A 27 -29.98 -12.49 13.29
CA PRO A 27 -30.27 -13.91 13.15
C PRO A 27 -29.32 -14.77 13.99
N THR A 28 -29.87 -15.84 14.55
CA THR A 28 -29.12 -16.94 15.14
C THR A 28 -28.86 -18.03 14.10
N THR A 29 -28.00 -18.99 14.42
CA THR A 29 -27.71 -20.15 13.57
C THR A 29 -28.92 -21.06 13.31
N ASN A 30 -30.06 -20.82 13.99
CA ASN A 30 -31.31 -21.55 13.79
C ASN A 30 -32.35 -20.77 12.98
N ASP A 31 -32.13 -19.48 12.71
CA ASP A 31 -33.15 -18.63 12.10
C ASP A 31 -33.21 -18.79 10.57
N SER A 32 -34.43 -18.75 10.05
CA SER A 32 -34.66 -18.47 8.63
C SER A 32 -34.85 -16.96 8.47
N ILE A 33 -34.06 -16.39 7.56
CA ILE A 33 -33.97 -14.95 7.34
C ILE A 33 -34.86 -14.61 6.16
N SER A 34 -35.90 -13.83 6.39
CA SER A 34 -36.81 -13.30 5.37
C SER A 34 -36.35 -11.92 4.92
N PHE A 35 -36.56 -11.58 3.65
CA PHE A 35 -36.26 -10.26 3.12
C PHE A 35 -37.34 -9.78 2.14
N VAL A 36 -37.40 -8.46 1.96
CA VAL A 36 -38.19 -7.78 0.94
C VAL A 36 -37.32 -6.71 0.30
N ILE A 37 -37.11 -6.77 -1.03
CA ILE A 37 -36.36 -5.77 -1.81
C ILE A 37 -37.33 -5.07 -2.77
N PRO A 38 -37.47 -3.74 -2.73
CA PRO A 38 -38.28 -3.01 -3.71
C PRO A 38 -37.65 -3.07 -5.11
N THR A 39 -38.50 -3.07 -6.13
CA THR A 39 -38.10 -2.86 -7.53
C THR A 39 -38.86 -1.67 -8.11
N ASP A 40 -38.59 -1.33 -9.37
CA ASP A 40 -39.56 -0.57 -10.16
C ASP A 40 -40.91 -1.31 -10.23
N VAL A 41 -41.98 -0.57 -10.49
CA VAL A 41 -43.31 -1.14 -10.69
C VAL A 41 -43.42 -1.60 -12.14
N PHE A 42 -43.60 -2.90 -12.35
CA PHE A 42 -43.80 -3.49 -13.66
C PHE A 42 -45.25 -3.90 -13.83
N ARG A 43 -45.74 -3.87 -15.07
CA ARG A 43 -47.13 -4.19 -15.40
C ARG A 43 -47.50 -5.64 -15.07
N ASN A 44 -46.52 -6.53 -15.15
CA ASN A 44 -46.61 -7.93 -14.76
C ASN A 44 -45.22 -8.53 -14.57
N ARG A 45 -45.19 -9.70 -13.93
CA ARG A 45 -43.99 -10.52 -13.70
C ARG A 45 -43.17 -10.76 -14.97
N TRP A 46 -43.82 -11.10 -16.07
CA TRP A 46 -43.13 -11.41 -17.34
C TRP A 46 -42.34 -10.22 -17.86
N GLN A 47 -42.93 -9.02 -17.83
CA GLN A 47 -42.23 -7.79 -18.21
C GLN A 47 -41.05 -7.50 -17.28
N ALA A 48 -41.23 -7.70 -15.98
CA ALA A 48 -40.19 -7.47 -14.97
C ALA A 48 -38.97 -8.37 -15.23
N GLU A 49 -39.19 -9.68 -15.42
CA GLU A 49 -38.13 -10.66 -15.68
C GLU A 49 -37.41 -10.40 -17.03
N GLN A 50 -38.11 -9.92 -18.05
CA GLN A 50 -37.48 -9.53 -19.32
C GLN A 50 -36.60 -8.27 -19.17
N GLN A 51 -37.06 -7.26 -18.43
CA GLN A 51 -36.31 -6.00 -18.26
C GLN A 51 -35.13 -6.16 -17.29
N LEU A 52 -35.28 -6.99 -16.27
CA LEU A 52 -34.23 -7.24 -15.27
C LEU A 52 -33.28 -8.40 -15.67
N GLY A 53 -33.52 -9.02 -16.83
CA GLY A 53 -32.56 -9.91 -17.49
C GLY A 53 -32.64 -11.39 -17.11
N GLY A 54 -33.73 -11.87 -16.52
CA GLY A 54 -33.87 -13.29 -16.16
C GLY A 54 -34.93 -13.59 -15.11
N THR A 55 -34.85 -14.79 -14.53
CA THR A 55 -35.67 -15.20 -13.37
C THR A 55 -34.93 -14.86 -12.07
N PRO A 56 -35.56 -14.21 -11.08
CA PRO A 56 -34.90 -13.88 -9.82
C PRO A 56 -34.48 -15.17 -9.10
N THR A 57 -33.22 -15.23 -8.68
CA THR A 57 -32.58 -16.41 -8.10
C THR A 57 -31.68 -15.98 -6.94
N LEU A 58 -31.77 -16.69 -5.82
CA LEU A 58 -30.85 -16.56 -4.70
C LEU A 58 -29.73 -17.58 -4.82
N ILE A 59 -28.48 -17.14 -4.69
CA ILE A 59 -27.29 -17.99 -4.60
C ILE A 59 -26.67 -17.77 -3.24
N ILE A 60 -26.39 -18.85 -2.52
CA ILE A 60 -25.75 -18.80 -1.20
C ILE A 60 -24.37 -19.43 -1.33
N ASP A 61 -23.33 -18.61 -1.23
CA ASP A 61 -21.95 -19.06 -1.12
C ASP A 61 -21.55 -19.14 0.36
N ARG A 62 -21.34 -20.36 0.85
CA ARG A 62 -20.95 -20.59 2.25
C ARG A 62 -19.46 -20.41 2.51
N VAL A 63 -18.63 -20.47 1.46
CA VAL A 63 -17.18 -20.28 1.57
C VAL A 63 -16.88 -18.80 1.69
N GLU A 64 -17.49 -17.99 0.82
CA GLU A 64 -17.37 -16.53 0.85
C GLU A 64 -18.34 -15.85 1.83
N ARG A 65 -19.22 -16.63 2.49
CA ARG A 65 -20.27 -16.15 3.41
C ARG A 65 -21.14 -15.05 2.81
N ARG A 66 -21.60 -15.29 1.58
CA ARG A 66 -22.30 -14.32 0.75
C ARG A 66 -23.61 -14.88 0.18
N ILE A 67 -24.64 -14.05 0.13
CA ILE A 67 -25.93 -14.34 -0.48
C ILE A 67 -26.13 -13.37 -1.64
N ASP A 68 -26.15 -13.86 -2.86
CA ASP A 68 -26.38 -13.05 -4.05
C ASP A 68 -27.81 -13.22 -4.56
N LEU A 69 -28.53 -12.11 -4.68
CA LEU A 69 -29.79 -12.04 -5.41
C LEU A 69 -29.53 -11.51 -6.82
N GLN A 70 -29.70 -12.38 -7.81
CA GLN A 70 -29.48 -12.06 -9.21
C GLN A 70 -30.60 -12.57 -10.13
N PHE A 71 -30.70 -12.00 -11.33
CA PHE A 71 -31.61 -12.46 -12.37
C PHE A 71 -30.87 -13.38 -13.35
N VAL A 72 -31.28 -14.64 -13.40
CA VAL A 72 -30.61 -15.68 -14.22
C VAL A 72 -31.38 -15.89 -15.53
N PRO A 73 -30.75 -15.70 -16.71
CA PRO A 73 -31.39 -15.97 -18.00
C PRO A 73 -31.70 -17.47 -18.23
N PRO A 74 -32.73 -17.82 -19.01
CA PRO A 74 -33.69 -16.92 -19.66
C PRO A 74 -34.86 -16.55 -18.74
N ALA A 75 -35.49 -15.41 -18.99
CA ALA A 75 -36.78 -15.09 -18.40
C ALA A 75 -37.83 -16.14 -18.82
N GLN A 76 -38.73 -16.52 -17.91
CA GLN A 76 -39.75 -17.53 -18.20
C GLN A 76 -40.73 -17.04 -19.27
N VAL A 77 -41.18 -17.94 -20.13
CA VAL A 77 -42.19 -17.60 -21.16
C VAL A 77 -43.58 -17.75 -20.55
N ASP A 78 -44.27 -16.63 -20.31
CA ASP A 78 -45.62 -16.61 -19.78
C ASP A 78 -46.65 -16.38 -20.90
N SER A 79 -47.62 -17.29 -21.02
CA SER A 79 -48.72 -17.23 -21.98
C SER A 79 -49.74 -16.10 -21.73
N THR A 80 -49.61 -15.35 -20.62
CA THR A 80 -50.54 -14.27 -20.23
C THR A 80 -49.95 -12.85 -20.30
N ALA A 81 -48.84 -12.66 -21.03
CA ALA A 81 -48.07 -11.41 -21.14
C ALA A 81 -48.85 -10.10 -21.40
N THR A 82 -50.12 -10.17 -21.84
CA THR A 82 -51.00 -9.02 -22.08
C THR A 82 -51.86 -8.60 -20.88
N LYS A 83 -51.91 -9.38 -19.79
CA LYS A 83 -52.71 -9.08 -18.59
C LYS A 83 -51.98 -8.06 -17.70
N TYR A 84 -52.72 -7.10 -17.15
CA TYR A 84 -52.23 -6.19 -16.11
C TYR A 84 -52.32 -6.90 -14.75
N ASP A 85 -51.19 -7.20 -14.14
CA ASP A 85 -51.05 -7.91 -12.86
C ASP A 85 -49.74 -7.47 -12.20
N PRO A 86 -49.71 -6.24 -11.66
CA PRO A 86 -48.47 -5.52 -11.41
C PRO A 86 -47.63 -6.13 -10.30
N VAL A 87 -46.31 -5.92 -10.38
CA VAL A 87 -45.34 -6.33 -9.36
C VAL A 87 -44.37 -5.19 -9.06
N SER A 88 -43.99 -5.04 -7.80
CA SER A 88 -43.26 -3.86 -7.31
C SER A 88 -42.09 -4.17 -6.39
N GLY A 89 -41.75 -5.45 -6.23
CA GLY A 89 -40.64 -5.88 -5.40
C GLY A 89 -40.44 -7.40 -5.43
N LEU A 90 -39.40 -7.85 -4.75
CA LEU A 90 -39.11 -9.26 -4.50
C LEU A 90 -39.20 -9.51 -2.99
N ARG A 91 -39.73 -10.67 -2.61
CA ARG A 91 -39.69 -11.16 -1.24
C ARG A 91 -39.18 -12.59 -1.25
N GLY A 92 -38.39 -12.94 -0.25
CA GLY A 92 -37.86 -14.29 -0.14
C GLY A 92 -37.40 -14.62 1.26
N HIS A 93 -36.85 -15.81 1.40
CA HIS A 93 -36.18 -16.24 2.62
C HIS A 93 -34.98 -17.14 2.29
N PHE A 94 -34.01 -17.18 3.19
CA PHE A 94 -32.83 -18.04 3.15
C PHE A 94 -32.42 -18.47 4.56
N GLY A 95 -31.48 -19.41 4.66
CA GLY A 95 -31.00 -19.96 5.93
C GLY A 95 -31.62 -21.33 6.29
N PRO A 96 -31.23 -21.93 7.44
CA PRO A 96 -30.27 -21.40 8.42
C PRO A 96 -28.83 -21.28 7.90
N LEU A 97 -28.06 -20.36 8.48
CA LEU A 97 -26.68 -20.03 8.12
C LEU A 97 -25.70 -20.39 9.24
N ASP A 98 -24.44 -20.59 8.87
CA ASP A 98 -23.37 -20.87 9.84
C ASP A 98 -22.98 -19.59 10.61
N GLU A 99 -22.41 -19.74 11.80
CA GLU A 99 -22.04 -18.61 12.65
C GLU A 99 -20.97 -17.70 12.00
N GLY A 100 -21.15 -16.39 12.15
CA GLY A 100 -20.20 -15.36 11.73
C GLY A 100 -20.81 -14.27 10.85
N SER A 101 -19.96 -13.42 10.26
CA SER A 101 -20.37 -12.32 9.37
C SER A 101 -20.78 -12.84 7.99
N TRP A 102 -21.90 -12.35 7.49
CA TRP A 102 -22.47 -12.65 6.18
C TRP A 102 -22.81 -11.37 5.42
N LEU A 103 -22.86 -11.46 4.09
CA LEU A 103 -23.25 -10.38 3.21
C LEU A 103 -24.44 -10.78 2.33
N LEU A 104 -25.57 -10.07 2.44
CA LEU A 104 -26.63 -10.12 1.43
C LEU A 104 -26.35 -9.04 0.37
N PHE A 105 -26.03 -9.47 -0.84
CA PHE A 105 -25.72 -8.61 -1.98
C PHE A 105 -26.79 -8.74 -3.06
N VAL A 106 -27.34 -7.60 -3.47
CA VAL A 106 -28.42 -7.52 -4.45
C VAL A 106 -28.05 -6.46 -5.47
N GLN A 107 -27.92 -6.86 -6.73
CA GLN A 107 -27.60 -5.94 -7.82
C GLN A 107 -28.40 -6.28 -9.07
N PHE A 108 -29.22 -5.33 -9.51
CA PHE A 108 -29.87 -5.34 -10.82
C PHE A 108 -30.19 -3.91 -11.26
N GLN A 109 -30.68 -3.75 -12.49
CA GLN A 109 -30.89 -2.43 -13.07
C GLN A 109 -31.78 -1.55 -12.18
N GLY A 110 -31.20 -0.45 -11.66
CA GLY A 110 -31.90 0.51 -10.80
C GLY A 110 -31.96 0.14 -9.31
N THR A 111 -31.31 -0.94 -8.86
CA THR A 111 -31.29 -1.33 -7.45
C THR A 111 -29.96 -1.96 -7.06
N ILE A 112 -29.33 -1.39 -6.03
CA ILE A 112 -28.21 -1.98 -5.32
C ILE A 112 -28.61 -2.02 -3.85
N TYR A 113 -28.60 -3.21 -3.24
CA TYR A 113 -28.80 -3.38 -1.81
C TYR A 113 -27.71 -4.30 -1.27
N ILE A 114 -27.02 -3.80 -0.25
CA ILE A 114 -25.89 -4.47 0.40
C ILE A 114 -26.20 -4.45 1.88
N ASP A 115 -26.27 -5.63 2.48
CA ASP A 115 -26.68 -5.81 3.88
C ASP A 115 -25.72 -6.79 4.56
N PRO A 116 -24.67 -6.29 5.22
CA PRO A 116 -23.82 -7.10 6.08
C PRO A 116 -24.54 -7.40 7.41
N PHE A 117 -24.51 -8.65 7.85
CA PHE A 117 -25.12 -9.05 9.12
C PHE A 117 -24.36 -10.19 9.78
N TYR A 118 -24.47 -10.28 11.11
CA TYR A 118 -23.85 -11.36 11.90
C TYR A 118 -24.88 -12.45 12.23
N VAL A 119 -24.46 -13.71 12.15
CA VAL A 119 -25.23 -14.88 12.58
C VAL A 119 -24.57 -15.45 13.83
N GLY A 120 -25.24 -15.46 14.99
CA GLY A 120 -24.67 -16.04 16.22
C GLY A 120 -25.52 -15.86 17.48
N PRO A 121 -25.09 -16.40 18.62
CA PRO A 121 -25.79 -16.27 19.89
C PRO A 121 -25.72 -14.81 20.41
N PHE A 122 -26.85 -14.31 20.92
CA PHE A 122 -26.99 -12.91 21.33
C PHE A 122 -26.47 -12.75 22.78
N ASP A 123 -25.16 -12.56 22.91
CA ASP A 123 -24.44 -12.47 24.17
C ASP A 123 -23.89 -11.04 24.36
N GLY A 124 -24.76 -10.11 24.75
CA GLY A 124 -24.34 -8.74 25.11
C GLY A 124 -24.53 -7.72 24.00
N GLU A 125 -24.72 -6.47 24.40
CA GLU A 125 -24.74 -5.33 23.48
C GLU A 125 -23.53 -5.40 22.53
N PRO A 126 -23.72 -5.15 21.22
CA PRO A 126 -22.58 -4.91 20.35
C PRO A 126 -21.74 -3.79 20.99
N PRO A 127 -20.39 -3.85 20.91
CA PRO A 127 -19.58 -2.72 21.31
C PRO A 127 -20.14 -1.49 20.62
N ALA A 128 -20.37 -0.41 21.38
CA ALA A 128 -20.85 0.86 20.83
C ALA A 128 -20.06 1.12 19.55
N LYS A 129 -20.76 1.03 18.42
CA LYS A 129 -20.15 1.30 17.13
C LYS A 129 -20.03 2.81 17.14
N ASP A 130 -18.83 3.35 17.37
CA ASP A 130 -18.62 4.79 17.33
C ASP A 130 -19.07 5.28 15.95
N HIS A 131 -20.24 5.90 15.93
CA HIS A 131 -20.83 6.42 14.71
C HIS A 131 -20.15 7.75 14.49
N LEU A 132 -19.05 7.71 13.73
CA LEU A 132 -18.13 8.81 13.46
C LEU A 132 -18.83 10.01 12.81
N THR A 133 -19.61 10.74 13.63
CA THR A 133 -20.45 11.87 13.28
C THR A 133 -20.64 12.72 14.54
N GLU A 134 -20.50 14.03 14.34
CA GLU A 134 -20.66 15.09 15.34
C GLU A 134 -21.62 16.14 14.78
N GLN A 135 -22.52 16.65 15.61
CA GLN A 135 -23.52 17.66 15.35
C GLN A 135 -23.32 18.83 16.30
N PHE A 136 -22.85 19.95 15.74
CA PHE A 136 -22.68 21.19 16.47
C PHE A 136 -24.01 21.95 16.55
N GLU A 137 -24.33 22.45 17.75
CA GLU A 137 -25.52 23.26 18.04
C GLU A 137 -25.15 24.46 18.93
N SER A 138 -25.39 25.67 18.43
CA SER A 138 -24.93 26.97 18.97
C SER A 138 -25.08 27.25 20.48
N SER A 139 -25.92 26.50 21.21
CA SER A 139 -26.17 26.67 22.64
C SER A 139 -25.74 25.50 23.53
N GLN A 140 -25.33 24.39 22.94
CA GLN A 140 -24.96 23.16 23.64
C GLN A 140 -23.53 22.73 23.31
N ASP A 141 -23.14 22.86 22.04
CA ASP A 141 -21.82 22.49 21.55
C ASP A 141 -21.42 23.37 20.36
N ALA A 142 -20.36 24.16 20.53
CA ALA A 142 -19.91 25.13 19.54
C ALA A 142 -18.77 24.54 18.73
N PHE A 143 -18.74 24.83 17.42
CA PHE A 143 -17.72 24.28 16.53
C PHE A 143 -16.29 24.50 17.04
N ASP A 144 -15.60 23.41 17.39
CA ASP A 144 -14.30 23.41 18.04
C ASP A 144 -13.20 22.68 17.24
N LEU A 145 -13.54 22.19 16.04
CA LEU A 145 -12.59 21.54 15.13
C LEU A 145 -11.76 22.51 14.28
N MET A 146 -11.82 23.82 14.54
CA MET A 146 -10.99 24.81 13.83
C MET A 146 -9.50 24.53 14.01
N TYR A 147 -8.72 24.64 12.94
CA TYR A 147 -7.30 24.31 12.89
C TYR A 147 -7.00 22.85 13.25
N ASN A 148 -7.96 21.96 13.02
CA ASN A 148 -7.78 20.52 13.13
C ASN A 148 -8.09 19.82 11.80
N SER A 149 -7.59 18.60 11.69
CA SER A 149 -7.93 17.65 10.65
C SER A 149 -8.16 16.28 11.27
N ILE A 150 -9.19 15.60 10.79
CA ILE A 150 -9.51 14.23 11.17
C ILE A 150 -9.21 13.32 9.98
N LEU A 151 -8.43 12.28 10.22
CA LEU A 151 -8.18 11.22 9.26
C LEU A 151 -8.95 9.95 9.67
N PHE A 152 -9.86 9.54 8.79
CA PHE A 152 -10.61 8.31 8.88
C PHE A 152 -9.88 7.20 8.13
N ARG A 153 -9.45 6.17 8.85
CA ARG A 153 -8.77 5.01 8.29
C ARG A 153 -9.72 3.82 8.18
N PRO A 154 -9.93 3.26 6.98
CA PRO A 154 -10.80 2.10 6.84
C PRO A 154 -10.19 0.89 7.52
N ALA A 155 -11.02 0.04 8.12
CA ALA A 155 -10.63 -1.31 8.47
C ALA A 155 -10.24 -2.11 7.22
N GLN A 156 -9.59 -3.26 7.40
CA GLN A 156 -9.09 -4.09 6.28
C GLN A 156 -10.19 -4.48 5.28
N ASP A 157 -11.44 -4.63 5.73
CA ASP A 157 -12.60 -4.92 4.87
C ASP A 157 -13.31 -3.67 4.30
N GLY A 158 -12.86 -2.47 4.71
CA GLY A 158 -13.42 -1.18 4.30
C GLY A 158 -14.79 -0.86 4.88
N THR A 159 -15.36 -1.70 5.76
CA THR A 159 -16.75 -1.58 6.24
C THR A 159 -16.90 -0.80 7.54
N SER A 160 -15.78 -0.43 8.16
CA SER A 160 -15.72 0.44 9.32
C SER A 160 -14.50 1.36 9.21
N TYR A 161 -14.47 2.38 10.06
CA TYR A 161 -13.39 3.35 10.13
C TYR A 161 -12.92 3.50 11.56
N THR A 162 -11.64 3.81 11.74
CA THR A 162 -11.12 4.49 12.93
C THR A 162 -10.83 5.95 12.59
N ALA A 163 -10.83 6.84 13.58
CA ALA A 163 -10.54 8.25 13.38
C ALA A 163 -9.35 8.69 14.25
N GLU A 164 -8.49 9.54 13.69
CA GLU A 164 -7.44 10.26 14.41
C GLU A 164 -7.53 11.76 14.14
N ILE A 165 -7.38 12.59 15.18
CA ILE A 165 -7.37 14.05 15.05
C ILE A 165 -5.94 14.60 15.14
N ARG A 166 -5.63 15.61 14.32
CA ARG A 166 -4.35 16.34 14.35
C ARG A 166 -4.57 17.83 14.14
N GLN A 167 -3.73 18.66 14.74
CA GLN A 167 -3.74 20.09 14.47
C GLN A 167 -3.14 20.39 13.09
N ILE A 168 -3.67 21.41 12.42
CA ILE A 168 -3.20 21.92 11.15
C ILE A 168 -3.04 23.44 11.22
N THR A 169 -2.07 23.99 10.48
CA THR A 169 -1.89 25.44 10.33
C THR A 169 -2.43 25.96 9.00
N GLN A 170 -2.71 25.07 8.06
CA GLN A 170 -3.28 25.32 6.74
C GLN A 170 -3.97 24.04 6.23
N LEU A 171 -4.83 24.16 5.21
CA LEU A 171 -5.45 22.98 4.58
C LEU A 171 -4.38 22.03 3.99
N PRO A 172 -4.50 20.69 4.16
CA PRO A 172 -3.50 19.73 3.69
C PRO A 172 -3.26 19.75 2.18
N THR A 173 -4.29 20.04 1.39
CA THR A 173 -4.15 20.25 -0.06
C THR A 173 -4.37 21.72 -0.40
N ASP A 174 -3.35 22.34 -1.00
CA ASP A 174 -3.46 23.70 -1.55
C ASP A 174 -4.59 23.75 -2.62
N PRO A 175 -5.65 24.56 -2.40
CA PRO A 175 -6.74 24.70 -3.36
C PRO A 175 -6.31 25.34 -4.69
N ALA A 176 -5.13 25.97 -4.77
CA ALA A 176 -4.64 26.58 -6.00
C ALA A 176 -4.57 25.57 -7.16
N GLY A 177 -5.06 26.00 -8.32
CA GLY A 177 -5.14 25.16 -9.52
C GLY A 177 -6.30 24.15 -9.54
N GLY A 178 -7.18 24.15 -8.53
CA GLY A 178 -8.43 23.40 -8.52
C GLY A 178 -9.44 23.85 -9.59
N ILE A 179 -10.36 22.96 -9.95
CA ILE A 179 -11.47 23.24 -10.85
C ILE A 179 -12.65 23.74 -10.02
N ASP A 180 -13.01 25.01 -10.19
CA ASP A 180 -14.21 25.62 -9.62
C ASP A 180 -15.50 24.97 -10.18
N LEU A 181 -16.36 24.51 -9.28
CA LEU A 181 -17.62 23.82 -9.59
C LEU A 181 -18.77 24.79 -9.86
N ARG A 182 -18.63 26.08 -9.50
CA ARG A 182 -19.64 27.13 -9.68
C ARG A 182 -21.01 26.69 -9.17
N LEU A 183 -21.04 26.27 -7.92
CA LEU A 183 -22.26 25.90 -7.24
C LEU A 183 -23.07 27.16 -6.88
N GLY A 184 -24.38 27.06 -7.07
CA GLY A 184 -25.32 28.01 -6.50
C GLY A 184 -25.81 27.54 -5.14
N ASP A 185 -26.74 28.27 -4.59
CA ASP A 185 -27.53 27.86 -3.42
C ASP A 185 -28.27 26.53 -3.68
N ASP A 186 -28.27 25.62 -2.70
CA ASP A 186 -28.88 24.28 -2.76
C ASP A 186 -28.53 23.47 -4.03
N ALA A 187 -27.31 23.63 -4.52
CA ALA A 187 -26.87 23.03 -5.77
C ALA A 187 -25.89 21.89 -5.54
N PHE A 188 -25.86 20.95 -6.47
CA PHE A 188 -24.81 19.94 -6.53
C PHE A 188 -24.21 19.81 -7.94
N ARG A 189 -23.00 19.27 -8.01
CA ARG A 189 -22.31 18.92 -9.25
C ARG A 189 -21.74 17.51 -9.17
N LEU A 190 -21.92 16.74 -10.25
CA LEU A 190 -21.27 15.44 -10.40
C LEU A 190 -19.81 15.65 -10.80
N VAL A 191 -18.90 15.10 -10.00
CA VAL A 191 -17.48 14.98 -10.30
C VAL A 191 -17.19 13.57 -10.81
N LYS A 192 -16.41 13.46 -11.89
CA LYS A 192 -15.99 12.18 -12.47
C LYS A 192 -14.48 12.07 -12.38
N LEU A 193 -14.00 10.96 -11.85
CA LEU A 193 -12.58 10.68 -11.76
C LEU A 193 -12.01 10.34 -13.14
N GLY A 194 -10.83 10.85 -13.43
CA GLY A 194 -10.02 10.44 -14.58
C GLY A 194 -9.32 9.11 -14.32
N GLY A 195 -9.05 8.36 -15.41
CA GLY A 195 -8.34 7.08 -15.35
C GLY A 195 -9.20 5.93 -14.83
N ALA A 196 -8.53 4.92 -14.26
CA ALA A 196 -9.16 3.75 -13.62
C ALA A 196 -9.27 3.91 -12.09
N GLN A 197 -9.13 5.13 -11.57
CA GLN A 197 -9.14 5.41 -10.13
C GLN A 197 -10.55 5.33 -9.55
N THR A 198 -10.63 4.90 -8.29
CA THR A 198 -11.85 4.84 -7.48
C THR A 198 -11.60 5.42 -6.11
N VAL A 199 -12.60 6.07 -5.54
CA VAL A 199 -12.68 6.39 -4.11
C VAL A 199 -13.67 5.45 -3.45
N SER A 200 -13.49 5.14 -2.16
CA SER A 200 -14.38 4.21 -1.46
C SER A 200 -14.85 4.73 -0.11
N ILE A 201 -16.04 4.29 0.28
CA ILE A 201 -16.63 4.50 1.60
C ILE A 201 -17.50 3.30 1.97
N TYR A 202 -17.36 2.79 3.19
CA TYR A 202 -18.10 1.63 3.73
C TYR A 202 -18.14 0.44 2.74
N GLY A 203 -16.96 0.02 2.27
CA GLY A 203 -16.76 -1.13 1.37
C GLY A 203 -17.22 -0.90 -0.08
N SER A 204 -17.79 0.26 -0.40
CA SER A 204 -18.30 0.59 -1.73
C SER A 204 -17.33 1.49 -2.48
N SER A 205 -17.01 1.17 -3.73
CA SER A 205 -16.09 1.92 -4.59
C SER A 205 -16.81 2.68 -5.70
N PHE A 206 -16.36 3.90 -5.98
CA PHE A 206 -16.99 4.83 -6.91
C PHE A 206 -15.98 5.51 -7.83
N THR A 207 -16.32 5.62 -9.11
CA THR A 207 -15.57 6.40 -10.12
C THR A 207 -16.08 7.84 -10.25
N ARG A 208 -17.09 8.20 -9.45
CA ARG A 208 -17.78 9.49 -9.50
C ARG A 208 -18.47 9.74 -8.16
N PHE A 209 -18.66 11.01 -7.81
CA PHE A 209 -19.39 11.44 -6.62
C PHE A 209 -20.05 12.80 -6.90
N TYR A 210 -20.91 13.26 -6.00
CA TYR A 210 -21.60 14.54 -6.10
C TYR A 210 -21.14 15.46 -4.98
N VAL A 211 -20.72 16.68 -5.34
CA VAL A 211 -20.36 17.73 -4.40
C VAL A 211 -21.54 18.68 -4.25
N SER A 212 -21.97 18.92 -3.02
CA SER A 212 -23.06 19.85 -2.68
C SER A 212 -22.52 21.23 -2.27
N SER A 213 -23.31 22.28 -2.50
CA SER A 213 -23.06 23.62 -1.94
C SER A 213 -23.00 23.57 -0.42
N ASN A 214 -23.85 22.71 0.16
CA ASN A 214 -24.19 22.61 1.57
C ASN A 214 -23.15 21.78 2.37
N GLY A 215 -21.90 21.75 1.91
CA GLY A 215 -20.73 21.26 2.67
C GLY A 215 -20.56 19.75 2.83
N TYR A 216 -21.13 18.95 1.91
CA TYR A 216 -20.99 17.50 1.90
C TYR A 216 -20.81 16.90 0.50
N ILE A 217 -20.37 15.64 0.47
CA ILE A 217 -20.25 14.78 -0.71
C ILE A 217 -21.17 13.57 -0.56
N THR A 218 -21.88 13.21 -1.63
CA THR A 218 -22.67 11.97 -1.73
C THR A 218 -22.20 11.10 -2.89
N PHE A 219 -22.41 9.78 -2.80
CA PHE A 219 -21.83 8.83 -3.77
C PHE A 219 -22.86 8.22 -4.73
N THR A 220 -24.09 8.03 -4.28
CA THR A 220 -25.14 7.34 -5.03
C THR A 220 -25.93 8.28 -5.94
N GLU A 221 -26.41 9.38 -5.37
CA GLU A 221 -27.17 10.43 -6.06
C GLU A 221 -26.80 11.83 -5.58
N GLY A 222 -27.11 12.85 -6.39
CA GLY A 222 -26.90 14.23 -5.98
C GLY A 222 -28.02 14.71 -5.08
N ASP A 223 -27.67 15.51 -4.08
CA ASP A 223 -28.59 15.97 -3.04
C ASP A 223 -28.60 17.51 -2.95
N ARG A 224 -29.76 18.06 -2.59
CA ARG A 224 -30.02 19.51 -2.41
C ARG A 224 -30.41 19.86 -0.98
N GLN A 225 -30.29 18.93 -0.05
CA GLN A 225 -30.69 19.17 1.32
C GLN A 225 -29.79 20.25 1.94
N HIS A 226 -30.39 21.31 2.49
CA HIS A 226 -29.69 22.31 3.33
C HIS A 226 -29.84 22.02 4.80
N SER A 227 -30.94 21.38 5.22
CA SER A 227 -31.24 21.20 6.64
C SER A 227 -30.34 20.13 7.28
N GLU A 228 -29.48 20.58 8.19
CA GLU A 228 -28.47 19.84 8.94
C GLU A 228 -29.05 18.99 10.09
N THR A 229 -29.86 17.98 9.73
CA THR A 229 -30.36 17.00 10.71
C THR A 229 -29.66 15.65 10.56
N LEU A 230 -29.48 14.92 11.66
CA LEU A 230 -28.95 13.54 11.63
C LEU A 230 -29.77 12.64 10.70
N ALA A 231 -31.09 12.82 10.65
CA ALA A 231 -31.95 12.07 9.74
C ALA A 231 -31.57 12.31 8.26
N ASN A 232 -31.27 13.55 7.91
CA ASN A 232 -30.82 13.90 6.56
C ASN A 232 -29.40 13.39 6.30
N HIS A 233 -28.47 13.58 7.23
CA HIS A 233 -27.09 13.09 7.12
C HIS A 233 -27.07 11.58 6.90
N PHE A 234 -27.78 10.82 7.74
CA PHE A 234 -27.81 9.36 7.67
C PHE A 234 -28.67 8.77 6.55
N SER A 235 -29.39 9.59 5.79
CA SER A 235 -30.26 9.09 4.70
C SER A 235 -29.52 8.69 3.43
N LEU A 236 -28.27 9.12 3.25
CA LEU A 236 -27.47 8.86 2.06
C LEU A 236 -26.03 8.49 2.45
N LEU A 237 -25.39 7.65 1.64
CA LEU A 237 -23.97 7.39 1.73
C LEU A 237 -23.21 8.72 1.49
N ARG A 238 -22.66 9.29 2.56
CA ARG A 238 -22.28 10.71 2.64
C ARG A 238 -21.02 10.93 3.47
N VAL A 239 -20.26 11.94 3.07
CA VAL A 239 -19.18 12.55 3.86
C VAL A 239 -19.52 14.02 4.04
N SER A 240 -19.69 14.45 5.29
CA SER A 240 -20.03 15.82 5.65
C SER A 240 -18.81 16.50 6.26
N GLY A 241 -18.31 17.55 5.61
CA GLY A 241 -17.21 18.37 6.12
C GLY A 241 -17.71 19.56 6.93
N LEU A 242 -18.86 20.11 6.56
CA LEU A 242 -19.64 21.06 7.35
C LEU A 242 -21.04 21.08 6.73
N PHE A 243 -21.88 20.09 7.05
CA PHE A 243 -23.23 20.04 6.51
C PHE A 243 -24.09 21.11 7.18
N GLY A 244 -24.48 22.11 6.39
CA GLY A 244 -25.38 23.21 6.74
C GLY A 244 -25.85 23.97 5.49
N ASP A 245 -26.67 25.00 5.69
CA ASP A 245 -27.22 25.83 4.60
C ASP A 245 -26.17 26.82 4.05
N LEU A 246 -25.24 26.33 3.22
CA LEU A 246 -24.14 27.12 2.66
C LEU A 246 -24.43 27.64 1.24
N ASN A 247 -24.02 28.87 0.95
CA ASN A 247 -24.28 29.53 -0.32
C ASN A 247 -23.01 30.07 -1.01
N PRO A 248 -22.32 29.23 -1.83
CA PRO A 248 -21.15 29.64 -2.59
C PRO A 248 -21.42 30.73 -3.64
N SER A 249 -22.68 30.98 -4.01
CA SER A 249 -23.01 32.07 -4.94
C SER A 249 -23.14 33.45 -4.28
N ALA A 250 -23.23 33.49 -2.95
CA ALA A 250 -23.20 34.73 -2.17
C ALA A 250 -21.77 35.18 -1.83
N GLY A 251 -20.82 34.24 -1.75
CA GLY A 251 -19.41 34.49 -1.47
C GLY A 251 -18.58 33.20 -1.54
N GLY A 252 -17.26 33.34 -1.67
CA GLY A 252 -16.35 32.19 -1.71
C GLY A 252 -16.43 31.35 -3.00
N GLN A 253 -15.94 30.11 -2.93
CA GLN A 253 -16.02 29.13 -4.00
C GLN A 253 -15.95 27.69 -3.49
N VAL A 254 -16.46 26.76 -4.30
CA VAL A 254 -16.27 25.31 -4.10
C VAL A 254 -15.49 24.76 -5.29
N SER A 255 -14.31 24.23 -5.04
CA SER A 255 -13.43 23.70 -6.07
C SER A 255 -12.94 22.30 -5.73
N TRP A 256 -12.57 21.53 -6.76
CA TRP A 256 -12.00 20.20 -6.56
C TRP A 256 -10.72 20.01 -7.36
N ARG A 257 -9.86 19.11 -6.90
CA ARG A 257 -8.62 18.73 -7.57
C ARG A 257 -8.41 17.23 -7.46
N GLN A 258 -8.10 16.59 -8.59
CA GLN A 258 -7.68 15.20 -8.60
C GLN A 258 -6.15 15.12 -8.54
N LEU A 259 -5.63 14.40 -7.55
CA LEU A 259 -4.21 14.15 -7.34
C LEU A 259 -3.89 12.66 -7.61
N ALA A 260 -2.61 12.30 -7.44
CA ALA A 260 -2.10 10.98 -7.77
C ALA A 260 -2.64 9.87 -6.84
N ASP A 261 -2.95 10.23 -5.60
CA ASP A 261 -3.32 9.35 -4.49
C ASP A 261 -4.70 9.65 -3.90
N HIS A 262 -5.25 10.84 -4.16
CA HIS A 262 -6.56 11.24 -3.65
C HIS A 262 -7.25 12.30 -4.51
N VAL A 263 -8.46 12.66 -4.11
CA VAL A 263 -9.20 13.81 -4.63
C VAL A 263 -9.56 14.73 -3.48
N ALA A 264 -9.25 16.02 -3.59
CA ALA A 264 -9.60 17.02 -2.60
C ALA A 264 -10.73 17.92 -3.12
N VAL A 265 -11.71 18.21 -2.26
CA VAL A 265 -12.78 19.18 -2.49
C VAL A 265 -12.71 20.24 -1.40
N THR A 266 -12.55 21.50 -1.80
CA THR A 266 -12.40 22.63 -0.89
C THR A 266 -13.59 23.56 -1.01
N TRP A 267 -14.19 23.90 0.13
CA TRP A 267 -15.07 25.05 0.30
C TRP A 267 -14.20 26.15 0.87
N GLN A 268 -13.98 27.21 0.10
CA GLN A 268 -13.10 28.31 0.49
C GLN A 268 -13.93 29.59 0.60
N ASP A 269 -13.92 30.17 1.79
CA ASP A 269 -14.62 31.39 2.16
C ASP A 269 -16.13 31.37 1.86
N VAL A 270 -16.78 30.22 2.04
CA VAL A 270 -18.20 30.04 1.68
C VAL A 270 -19.10 30.49 2.85
N PRO A 271 -19.99 31.47 2.64
CA PRO A 271 -20.92 31.93 3.68
C PRO A 271 -22.11 30.97 3.85
N GLU A 272 -22.73 30.98 5.04
CA GLU A 272 -24.09 30.47 5.24
C GLU A 272 -25.12 31.33 4.50
N TYR A 273 -26.21 30.72 4.05
CA TYR A 273 -27.30 31.40 3.37
C TYR A 273 -27.84 32.56 4.21
N GLY A 274 -27.94 33.73 3.58
CA GLY A 274 -28.47 34.92 4.23
C GLY A 274 -27.55 35.59 5.26
N THR A 275 -26.30 35.12 5.41
CA THR A 275 -25.30 35.72 6.29
C THR A 275 -24.12 36.31 5.49
N ASN A 276 -23.16 36.94 6.18
CA ASN A 276 -21.88 37.41 5.61
C ASN A 276 -20.69 36.73 6.29
N ASN A 277 -20.88 35.56 6.92
CA ASN A 277 -19.79 34.84 7.54
C ASN A 277 -18.94 34.12 6.47
N SER A 278 -17.93 33.37 6.90
CA SER A 278 -17.00 32.70 6.00
C SER A 278 -16.61 31.35 6.58
N ASN A 279 -16.66 30.29 5.77
CA ASN A 279 -16.30 28.95 6.17
C ASN A 279 -15.31 28.36 5.15
N THR A 280 -14.16 27.89 5.65
CA THR A 280 -13.07 27.33 4.88
C THR A 280 -12.68 25.96 5.43
N PHE A 281 -12.95 24.92 4.64
CA PHE A 281 -12.68 23.52 4.98
C PHE A 281 -12.49 22.65 3.73
N GLN A 282 -11.99 21.43 3.93
CA GLN A 282 -11.64 20.50 2.87
C GLN A 282 -12.08 19.07 3.21
N ILE A 283 -12.52 18.35 2.18
CA ILE A 283 -12.76 16.91 2.21
C ILE A 283 -11.81 16.26 1.20
N ALA A 284 -10.92 15.40 1.66
CA ALA A 284 -10.05 14.58 0.81
C ALA A 284 -10.48 13.11 0.85
N LEU A 285 -10.63 12.51 -0.33
CA LEU A 285 -10.99 11.10 -0.53
C LEU A 285 -9.81 10.37 -1.18
N PHE A 286 -9.12 9.54 -0.40
CA PHE A 286 -7.93 8.80 -0.85
C PHE A 286 -8.34 7.52 -1.60
N TYR A 287 -7.53 7.12 -2.57
CA TYR A 287 -7.79 5.91 -3.37
C TYR A 287 -7.55 4.60 -2.59
N ASP A 288 -6.91 4.68 -1.42
CA ASP A 288 -6.78 3.57 -0.47
C ASP A 288 -8.02 3.41 0.44
N GLY A 289 -9.00 4.31 0.30
CA GLY A 289 -10.24 4.32 1.08
C GLY A 289 -10.20 5.18 2.34
N SER A 290 -9.06 5.80 2.66
CA SER A 290 -8.97 6.80 3.72
C SER A 290 -9.74 8.06 3.35
N ILE A 291 -10.31 8.73 4.36
CA ILE A 291 -11.05 9.99 4.19
C ILE A 291 -10.47 11.00 5.16
N GLN A 292 -10.22 12.23 4.73
CA GLN A 292 -9.71 13.29 5.59
C GLN A 292 -10.64 14.51 5.53
N LEU A 293 -10.97 15.03 6.71
CA LEU A 293 -11.69 16.29 6.89
C LEU A 293 -10.76 17.30 7.55
N SER A 294 -10.75 18.55 7.08
CA SER A 294 -9.81 19.57 7.56
C SER A 294 -10.48 20.93 7.61
N TRP A 295 -10.28 21.69 8.69
CA TRP A 295 -10.90 23.00 8.89
C TRP A 295 -9.86 24.07 9.16
N GLU A 296 -9.83 25.10 8.32
CA GLU A 296 -8.95 26.25 8.50
C GLU A 296 -9.66 27.36 9.29
N GLY A 297 -10.95 27.58 9.01
CA GLY A 297 -11.75 28.55 9.76
C GLY A 297 -13.23 28.36 9.51
N ILE A 298 -14.02 28.26 10.58
CA ILE A 298 -15.46 28.04 10.53
C ILE A 298 -16.16 29.09 11.36
N ALA A 299 -17.07 29.83 10.74
CA ALA A 299 -17.88 30.86 11.36
C ALA A 299 -19.35 30.46 11.50
N ALA A 300 -19.75 29.32 10.91
CA ALA A 300 -21.03 28.69 11.17
C ALA A 300 -21.11 28.26 12.63
N LEU A 301 -22.29 28.43 13.24
CA LEU A 301 -22.52 28.08 14.65
C LEU A 301 -23.14 26.70 14.83
N GLU A 302 -23.64 26.11 13.73
CA GLU A 302 -24.36 24.84 13.69
C GLU A 302 -23.87 24.07 12.46
N GLY A 303 -23.93 22.75 12.52
CA GLY A 303 -23.59 21.90 11.38
C GLY A 303 -23.28 20.46 11.76
N ILE A 304 -23.22 19.59 10.76
CA ILE A 304 -22.86 18.18 10.95
C ILE A 304 -21.53 17.88 10.27
N VAL A 305 -20.65 17.19 10.99
CA VAL A 305 -19.38 16.64 10.51
C VAL A 305 -19.43 15.12 10.60
N GLY A 306 -18.88 14.41 9.61
CA GLY A 306 -18.62 12.98 9.73
C GLY A 306 -19.10 12.13 8.56
N LEU A 307 -19.22 10.83 8.82
CA LEU A 307 -19.48 9.79 7.81
C LEU A 307 -20.88 9.19 7.99
N SER A 308 -21.52 8.84 6.87
CA SER A 308 -22.78 8.10 6.87
C SER A 308 -22.71 6.93 5.90
N ASP A 309 -23.22 5.76 6.33
CA ASP A 309 -23.43 4.57 5.50
C ASP A 309 -24.73 4.61 4.68
N GLY A 310 -25.57 5.63 4.87
CA GLY A 310 -26.84 5.80 4.18
C GLY A 310 -27.96 4.86 4.61
N LEU A 311 -27.86 4.22 5.78
CA LEU A 311 -28.85 3.26 6.28
C LEU A 311 -29.91 3.87 7.21
N GLY A 312 -29.90 5.18 7.39
CA GLY A 312 -30.72 5.89 8.38
C GLY A 312 -30.03 5.98 9.75
N ILE A 313 -30.63 6.73 10.68
CA ILE A 313 -30.04 6.93 12.01
C ILE A 313 -29.88 5.58 12.71
N PRO A 314 -28.65 5.21 13.13
CA PRO A 314 -28.43 3.99 13.89
C PRO A 314 -29.28 3.94 15.18
N PRO A 315 -29.92 2.81 15.51
CA PRO A 315 -30.76 2.72 16.73
C PRO A 315 -29.98 2.98 18.03
N ASP A 316 -28.67 2.76 18.01
CA ASP A 316 -27.71 2.97 19.09
C ASP A 316 -26.83 4.21 18.87
N PHE A 317 -27.25 5.14 18.00
CA PHE A 317 -26.47 6.32 17.67
C PHE A 317 -26.09 7.10 18.93
N GLN A 318 -24.78 7.21 19.13
CA GLN A 318 -24.15 8.14 20.04
C GLN A 318 -23.17 8.94 19.21
N GLU A 319 -23.22 10.24 19.41
CA GLU A 319 -22.36 11.19 18.74
C GLU A 319 -20.90 10.98 19.16
N THR A 320 -19.99 11.16 18.21
CA THR A 320 -18.56 11.20 18.49
C THR A 320 -18.17 12.65 18.75
N ASP A 321 -17.63 12.95 19.92
CA ASP A 321 -16.93 14.22 20.14
C ASP A 321 -15.55 14.10 19.47
N PHE A 322 -15.38 14.74 18.32
CA PHE A 322 -14.13 14.61 17.59
C PHE A 322 -12.99 15.39 18.23
N SER A 323 -13.29 16.42 19.03
CA SER A 323 -12.29 17.19 19.78
C SER A 323 -11.63 16.35 20.88
N GLU A 324 -12.36 15.37 21.41
CA GLU A 324 -11.90 14.43 22.44
C GLU A 324 -11.19 13.19 21.86
N LEU A 325 -11.08 13.05 20.54
CA LEU A 325 -10.30 11.97 19.94
C LEU A 325 -8.85 12.00 20.44
N PRO A 326 -8.23 10.83 20.70
CA PRO A 326 -6.83 10.80 21.08
C PRO A 326 -6.00 11.37 19.93
N ALA A 327 -5.30 12.47 20.20
CA ALA A 327 -4.21 12.90 19.33
C ALA A 327 -3.21 11.73 19.23
N PRO A 328 -2.76 11.36 18.02
CA PRO A 328 -1.69 10.39 17.90
C PRO A 328 -0.49 10.88 18.71
N PRO A 329 0.35 9.96 19.25
CA PRO A 329 1.64 10.40 19.79
C PRO A 329 2.30 11.29 18.74
N PRO A 330 2.89 12.44 19.14
CA PRO A 330 3.43 13.41 18.20
C PRO A 330 4.45 12.69 17.32
N THR A 331 4.00 12.35 16.11
CA THR A 331 4.88 11.94 15.04
C THR A 331 5.39 13.26 14.53
N SER A 332 6.65 13.58 14.81
CA SER A 332 7.26 14.72 14.14
C SER A 332 7.21 14.38 12.65
N ASP A 333 6.51 15.20 11.87
CA ASP A 333 6.44 15.09 10.41
C ASP A 333 7.82 15.36 9.77
N HIS A 334 8.80 15.78 10.58
CA HIS A 334 10.17 16.03 10.21
C HIS A 334 11.07 14.95 10.80
N LEU A 335 11.45 13.99 9.96
CA LEU A 335 12.32 12.87 10.31
C LEU A 335 13.79 13.35 10.40
N VAL A 336 14.06 14.15 11.44
CA VAL A 336 15.33 14.82 11.74
C VAL A 336 15.60 14.75 13.24
N GLU A 337 16.86 14.48 13.58
CA GLU A 337 17.38 14.41 14.94
C GLU A 337 18.71 15.19 15.04
N GLU A 338 18.87 16.00 16.09
CA GLU A 338 20.09 16.74 16.38
C GLU A 338 20.80 16.12 17.60
N PHE A 339 21.95 15.51 17.35
CA PHE A 339 22.80 14.99 18.42
C PHE A 339 23.67 16.12 18.99
N THR A 340 23.77 16.17 20.32
CA THR A 340 24.59 17.16 21.03
C THR A 340 25.44 16.50 22.10
N SER A 341 26.68 16.98 22.27
CA SER A 341 27.61 16.41 23.24
C SER A 341 27.00 16.36 24.66
N GLY A 342 26.64 15.16 25.11
CA GLY A 342 26.18 14.85 26.46
C GLY A 342 24.69 14.98 26.73
N ALA A 343 23.99 15.99 26.20
CA ALA A 343 22.53 16.12 26.42
C ALA A 343 21.75 15.11 25.57
N ASP A 344 22.23 14.87 24.35
CA ASP A 344 21.66 13.89 23.43
C ASP A 344 22.78 13.17 22.63
N PRO A 345 23.41 12.15 23.21
CA PRO A 345 24.54 11.46 22.57
C PRO A 345 24.07 10.61 21.38
N PHE A 346 24.90 10.50 20.35
CA PHE A 346 24.62 9.68 19.17
C PHE A 346 24.25 8.23 19.52
N ASP A 347 23.01 7.84 19.23
CA ASP A 347 22.43 6.55 19.60
C ASP A 347 22.04 5.67 18.41
N LEU A 348 22.20 6.15 17.17
CA LEU A 348 21.94 5.40 15.94
C LEU A 348 23.07 4.43 15.54
N LEU A 349 24.02 4.14 16.45
CA LEU A 349 25.12 3.24 16.15
C LEU A 349 24.62 1.81 15.88
N HIS A 350 25.09 1.19 14.81
CA HIS A 350 24.65 -0.13 14.34
C HIS A 350 23.17 -0.17 13.94
N THR A 351 22.62 0.95 13.46
CA THR A 351 21.27 0.99 12.92
C THR A 351 21.23 1.41 11.45
N SER A 352 20.11 1.12 10.81
CA SER A 352 19.75 1.54 9.47
C SER A 352 18.32 2.04 9.46
N ILE A 353 18.08 3.21 8.88
CA ILE A 353 16.75 3.79 8.74
C ILE A 353 16.37 3.83 7.27
N MET A 354 15.25 3.18 6.94
CA MET A 354 14.64 3.23 5.62
C MET A 354 13.52 4.28 5.59
N PHE A 355 13.73 5.35 4.83
CA PHE A 355 12.76 6.38 4.53
C PHE A 355 12.00 6.00 3.26
N SER A 356 10.70 5.75 3.41
CA SER A 356 9.80 5.38 2.33
C SER A 356 8.91 6.56 1.96
N PRO A 357 9.00 7.09 0.73
CA PRO A 357 8.16 8.21 0.30
C PRO A 357 6.70 7.78 0.26
N THR A 358 5.79 8.72 0.51
CA THR A 358 4.38 8.55 0.16
C THR A 358 4.22 8.42 -1.35
N ALA A 359 3.05 7.98 -1.83
CA ALA A 359 2.81 7.83 -3.27
C ALA A 359 3.02 9.15 -4.06
N ALA A 360 2.77 10.30 -3.43
CA ALA A 360 3.04 11.63 -3.99
C ALA A 360 4.53 12.04 -3.92
N GLY A 361 5.34 11.36 -3.10
CA GLY A 361 6.75 11.66 -2.88
C GLY A 361 7.03 12.88 -2.02
N THR A 362 6.00 13.58 -1.52
CA THR A 362 6.09 14.86 -0.81
C THR A 362 6.26 14.71 0.71
N SER A 363 6.28 13.50 1.23
CA SER A 363 6.54 13.18 2.63
C SER A 363 7.09 11.76 2.74
N TYR A 364 7.63 11.42 3.91
CA TYR A 364 8.26 10.12 4.16
C TYR A 364 7.71 9.49 5.43
N SER A 365 7.67 8.16 5.44
CA SER A 365 7.62 7.35 6.65
C SER A 365 9.00 6.71 6.85
N ALA A 366 9.40 6.47 8.10
CA ALA A 366 10.68 5.83 8.39
C ALA A 366 10.50 4.57 9.23
N LYS A 367 11.42 3.61 9.04
CA LYS A 367 11.56 2.42 9.86
C LYS A 367 13.03 2.20 10.19
N VAL A 368 13.32 2.02 11.47
CA VAL A 368 14.65 1.68 11.98
C VAL A 368 14.81 0.16 12.09
N GLN A 369 16.02 -0.33 11.84
CA GLN A 369 16.44 -1.70 12.07
C GLN A 369 17.91 -1.76 12.49
N ASP A 370 18.30 -2.77 13.25
CA ASP A 370 19.71 -3.02 13.57
C ASP A 370 20.48 -3.50 12.33
N ILE A 371 21.79 -3.23 12.30
CA ILE A 371 22.73 -3.71 11.28
C ILE A 371 24.05 -4.18 11.90
N LEU A 372 24.65 -5.21 11.30
CA LEU A 372 26.00 -5.68 11.66
C LEU A 372 27.07 -5.26 10.64
N GLN A 373 26.63 -4.74 9.49
CA GLN A 373 27.46 -4.25 8.39
C GLN A 373 26.66 -3.22 7.58
N LEU A 374 27.36 -2.37 6.81
CA LEU A 374 26.69 -1.44 5.92
C LEU A 374 25.90 -2.19 4.82
N PRO A 375 24.66 -1.76 4.48
CA PRO A 375 23.82 -2.46 3.50
C PRO A 375 24.42 -2.58 2.10
N THR A 376 25.25 -1.63 1.69
CA THR A 376 26.04 -1.72 0.45
C THR A 376 27.52 -1.85 0.79
N ASN A 377 28.15 -2.96 0.37
CA ASN A 377 29.60 -3.10 0.46
C ASN A 377 30.29 -2.02 -0.40
N PRO A 378 31.12 -1.12 0.17
CA PRO A 378 31.75 -0.03 -0.59
C PRO A 378 32.84 -0.51 -1.57
N SER A 379 33.30 -1.76 -1.46
CA SER A 379 34.34 -2.32 -2.32
C SER A 379 33.99 -2.18 -3.82
N GLY A 380 34.98 -1.75 -4.60
CA GLY A 380 34.81 -1.48 -6.04
C GLY A 380 34.14 -0.15 -6.40
N GLY A 381 33.75 0.65 -5.40
CA GLY A 381 33.25 2.01 -5.60
C GLY A 381 34.34 3.01 -6.02
N MET A 382 33.90 4.17 -6.52
CA MET A 382 34.77 5.30 -6.86
C MET A 382 35.00 6.17 -5.62
N ASN A 383 36.26 6.30 -5.20
CA ASN A 383 36.62 7.23 -4.13
C ASN A 383 36.51 8.68 -4.64
N LEU A 384 35.70 9.48 -3.95
CA LEU A 384 35.51 10.91 -4.17
C LEU A 384 36.62 11.65 -3.42
N THR A 385 37.38 12.46 -4.15
CA THR A 385 38.39 13.32 -3.53
C THR A 385 37.71 14.61 -3.08
N LEU A 386 37.48 14.72 -1.78
CA LEU A 386 36.92 15.90 -1.12
C LEU A 386 37.96 16.48 -0.16
N GLY A 387 38.09 17.81 -0.18
CA GLY A 387 38.79 18.56 0.84
C GLY A 387 37.99 18.66 2.15
N ASP A 388 38.49 19.53 3.01
CA ASP A 388 37.73 20.14 4.10
C ASP A 388 36.76 21.16 3.50
N ASP A 389 35.53 21.23 4.01
CA ASP A 389 34.46 22.13 3.53
C ASP A 389 34.30 22.16 2.00
N ASP A 390 34.20 20.98 1.40
CA ASP A 390 34.23 20.79 -0.04
C ASP A 390 33.03 19.97 -0.51
N PHE A 391 32.72 20.05 -1.80
CA PHE A 391 31.67 19.24 -2.40
C PHE A 391 32.06 18.78 -3.81
N THR A 392 31.47 17.67 -4.23
CA THR A 392 31.58 17.21 -5.62
C THR A 392 30.21 16.92 -6.21
N PHE A 393 29.98 17.40 -7.44
CA PHE A 393 28.77 17.06 -8.17
C PHE A 393 28.87 15.66 -8.79
N ILE A 394 27.87 14.84 -8.52
CA ILE A 394 27.71 13.50 -9.07
C ILE A 394 26.60 13.51 -10.10
N LYS A 395 26.98 13.22 -11.35
CA LYS A 395 26.01 13.03 -12.44
C LYS A 395 25.58 11.56 -12.52
N LEU A 396 24.27 11.31 -12.45
CA LEU A 396 23.72 9.98 -12.63
C LEU A 396 23.76 9.54 -14.11
N PRO A 397 23.98 8.25 -14.40
CA PRO A 397 23.87 7.73 -15.74
C PRO A 397 22.41 7.79 -16.22
N SER A 398 22.19 8.36 -17.40
CA SER A 398 20.83 8.39 -18.00
C SER A 398 20.31 6.96 -18.23
N PRO A 399 19.04 6.64 -17.89
CA PRO A 399 17.96 7.55 -17.48
C PRO A 399 17.74 7.64 -15.95
N SER A 400 18.70 7.20 -15.13
CA SER A 400 18.53 7.16 -13.67
C SER A 400 18.30 8.55 -13.09
N MET A 401 17.34 8.63 -12.17
CA MET A 401 17.03 9.81 -11.37
C MET A 401 16.84 9.38 -9.92
N VAL A 402 17.19 10.26 -9.00
CA VAL A 402 16.85 10.14 -7.57
C VAL A 402 15.78 11.19 -7.26
N SER A 403 14.94 10.94 -6.26
CA SER A 403 13.89 11.88 -5.89
C SER A 403 13.89 12.19 -4.39
N LEU A 404 13.54 13.43 -4.05
CA LEU A 404 13.38 13.91 -2.69
C LEU A 404 12.24 14.94 -2.65
N TYR A 405 11.28 14.76 -1.74
CA TYR A 405 10.11 15.64 -1.56
C TYR A 405 9.39 15.99 -2.88
N GLY A 406 9.14 14.98 -3.72
CA GLY A 406 8.43 15.09 -5.00
C GLY A 406 9.26 15.66 -6.15
N ASN A 407 10.51 16.05 -5.91
CA ASN A 407 11.43 16.55 -6.93
C ASN A 407 12.34 15.43 -7.42
N SER A 408 12.60 15.37 -8.74
CA SER A 408 13.51 14.37 -9.34
C SER A 408 14.76 15.02 -9.93
N PHE A 409 15.91 14.40 -9.69
CA PHE A 409 17.21 14.95 -10.03
C PHE A 409 18.06 13.94 -10.83
N ALA A 410 18.74 14.43 -11.87
CA ALA A 410 19.70 13.65 -12.68
C ALA A 410 21.12 13.65 -12.09
N GLY A 411 21.28 14.20 -10.89
CA GLY A 411 22.54 14.33 -10.16
C GLY A 411 22.33 15.06 -8.85
N PHE A 412 23.35 15.08 -8.01
CA PHE A 412 23.34 15.65 -6.67
C PHE A 412 24.78 16.02 -6.28
N TYR A 413 24.96 16.76 -5.19
CA TYR A 413 26.25 17.15 -4.66
C TYR A 413 26.53 16.37 -3.38
N VAL A 414 27.70 15.75 -3.28
CA VAL A 414 28.17 15.09 -2.07
C VAL A 414 29.12 16.05 -1.36
N GLY A 415 28.77 16.47 -0.13
CA GLY A 415 29.60 17.36 0.70
C GLY A 415 30.59 16.59 1.57
N SER A 416 31.70 17.21 1.97
CA SER A 416 32.67 16.63 2.91
C SER A 416 32.01 16.36 4.27
N ASN A 417 31.09 17.24 4.66
CA ASN A 417 30.43 17.34 5.97
C ASN A 417 29.22 16.40 6.11
N GLY A 418 29.27 15.23 5.45
CA GLY A 418 28.39 14.09 5.72
C GLY A 418 26.95 14.18 5.20
N TYR A 419 26.70 15.03 4.21
CA TYR A 419 25.38 15.22 3.60
C TYR A 419 25.41 15.14 2.07
N ILE A 420 24.20 15.10 1.49
CA ILE A 420 23.94 15.25 0.06
C ILE A 420 22.93 16.39 -0.15
N THR A 421 23.22 17.31 -1.07
CA THR A 421 22.30 18.36 -1.52
C THR A 421 21.92 18.18 -3.00
N PHE A 422 20.80 18.74 -3.43
CA PHE A 422 20.23 18.44 -4.76
C PHE A 422 20.19 19.62 -5.72
N THR A 423 20.18 20.85 -5.21
CA THR A 423 20.02 22.07 -6.00
C THR A 423 21.37 22.74 -6.29
N GLU A 424 22.22 22.83 -5.28
CA GLU A 424 23.56 23.43 -5.36
C GLU A 424 24.53 22.71 -4.43
N GLY A 425 25.83 22.90 -4.68
CA GLY A 425 26.87 22.46 -3.76
C GLY A 425 26.90 23.32 -2.50
N ASP A 426 27.45 22.77 -1.44
CA ASP A 426 27.42 23.36 -0.12
C ASP A 426 28.77 23.14 0.56
N GLU A 427 29.27 24.18 1.21
CA GLU A 427 30.56 24.25 1.91
C GLU A 427 30.34 24.46 3.41
N ASP A 428 29.08 24.43 3.88
CA ASP A 428 28.77 24.65 5.28
C ASP A 428 29.23 23.47 6.15
N TYR A 429 29.87 23.81 7.26
CA TYR A 429 30.41 22.90 8.27
C TYR A 429 29.73 23.07 9.61
N SER A 430 29.02 24.18 9.81
CA SER A 430 28.39 24.51 11.08
C SER A 430 27.05 23.79 11.17
N GLU A 431 26.99 22.70 11.94
CA GLU A 431 25.73 22.01 12.14
C GLU A 431 24.72 22.91 12.88
N SER A 432 23.61 23.20 12.20
CA SER A 432 22.44 23.84 12.80
C SER A 432 21.17 23.37 12.09
N LEU A 433 20.07 23.25 12.83
CA LEU A 433 18.77 22.91 12.23
C LEU A 433 18.33 23.96 11.19
N GLU A 434 18.67 25.23 11.39
CA GLU A 434 18.36 26.29 10.43
C GLU A 434 19.07 26.03 9.08
N ASP A 435 20.36 25.71 9.12
CA ASP A 435 21.14 25.41 7.91
C ASP A 435 20.72 24.08 7.27
N HIS A 436 20.38 23.06 8.06
CA HIS A 436 19.83 21.80 7.55
C HIS A 436 18.54 22.02 6.76
N PHE A 437 17.60 22.82 7.30
CA PHE A 437 16.30 23.05 6.67
C PHE A 437 16.31 24.09 5.54
N ASN A 438 17.37 24.89 5.39
CA ASN A 438 17.47 25.92 4.35
C ASN A 438 17.75 25.40 2.93
N THR A 439 18.09 24.11 2.78
CA THR A 439 18.35 23.50 1.47
C THR A 439 17.79 22.08 1.39
N LEU A 440 17.44 21.63 0.17
CA LEU A 440 17.03 20.24 -0.08
C LEU A 440 18.22 19.32 0.22
N ARG A 441 18.16 18.63 1.36
CA ARG A 441 19.30 17.90 1.94
C ARG A 441 18.90 16.52 2.46
N VAL A 442 19.84 15.58 2.32
CA VAL A 442 19.87 14.31 3.05
C VAL A 442 21.13 14.29 3.88
N SER A 443 20.98 14.33 5.21
CA SER A 443 22.09 14.36 6.16
C SER A 443 22.27 12.97 6.75
N GLY A 444 23.35 12.28 6.36
CA GLY A 444 23.76 11.03 6.99
C GLY A 444 24.48 11.27 8.31
N LEU A 445 25.23 12.36 8.40
CA LEU A 445 25.75 12.97 9.61
C LEU A 445 26.21 14.38 9.23
N PHE A 446 25.36 15.41 9.35
CA PHE A 446 25.80 16.78 9.12
C PHE A 446 26.62 17.25 10.31
N SER A 447 27.93 17.32 10.12
CA SER A 447 28.94 17.70 11.11
C SER A 447 30.22 18.12 10.37
N ASP A 448 31.11 18.83 11.06
CA ASP A 448 32.41 19.31 10.55
C ASP A 448 33.40 18.13 10.33
N LEU A 449 33.32 17.51 9.14
CA LEU A 449 34.09 16.31 8.76
C LEU A 449 35.20 16.64 7.78
N ASN A 450 36.34 15.97 7.93
CA ASN A 450 37.52 16.21 7.11
C ASN A 450 38.02 14.93 6.39
N PRO A 451 37.45 14.59 5.20
CA PRO A 451 37.94 13.50 4.36
C PRO A 451 39.41 13.62 3.95
N SER A 452 39.98 14.83 3.93
CA SER A 452 41.40 15.05 3.61
C SER A 452 42.33 14.72 4.78
N GLY A 453 41.81 14.72 6.02
CA GLY A 453 42.51 14.33 7.24
C GLY A 453 42.60 12.82 7.46
N GLY A 454 41.71 12.04 6.83
CA GLY A 454 41.68 10.57 6.92
C GLY A 454 40.41 9.96 6.32
N GLY A 455 40.37 8.63 6.22
CA GLY A 455 39.21 7.92 5.68
C GLY A 455 39.02 8.08 4.17
N GLN A 456 37.82 7.76 3.68
CA GLN A 456 37.42 7.85 2.27
C GLN A 456 35.92 8.14 2.13
N VAL A 457 35.53 8.88 1.10
CA VAL A 457 34.11 9.02 0.69
C VAL A 457 33.93 8.26 -0.62
N ILE A 458 33.16 7.18 -0.62
CA ILE A 458 33.10 6.20 -1.71
C ILE A 458 31.72 6.23 -2.36
N LEU A 459 31.65 6.57 -3.64
CA LEU A 459 30.45 6.47 -4.46
C LEU A 459 30.37 5.09 -5.14
N LYS A 460 29.26 4.38 -4.94
CA LYS A 460 28.95 3.14 -5.65
C LYS A 460 27.58 3.23 -6.32
N ASN A 461 27.56 3.19 -7.65
CA ASN A 461 26.33 3.15 -8.43
C ASN A 461 25.88 1.70 -8.61
N LEU A 462 24.62 1.43 -8.28
CA LEU A 462 23.94 0.16 -8.53
C LEU A 462 22.76 0.43 -9.49
N ASN A 463 22.05 -0.62 -9.92
CA ASN A 463 20.97 -0.43 -10.91
C ASN A 463 19.68 0.15 -10.33
N ASN A 464 19.46 0.02 -9.03
CA ASN A 464 18.26 0.52 -8.36
C ASN A 464 18.53 1.72 -7.45
N ARG A 465 19.80 2.05 -7.19
CA ARG A 465 20.20 3.10 -6.26
C ARG A 465 21.62 3.55 -6.52
N THR A 466 21.99 4.64 -5.89
CA THR A 466 23.39 5.03 -5.70
C THR A 466 23.67 5.11 -4.20
N SER A 467 24.88 4.73 -3.81
CA SER A 467 25.33 4.71 -2.42
C SER A 467 26.56 5.61 -2.26
N VAL A 468 26.55 6.43 -1.22
CA VAL A 468 27.68 7.23 -0.77
C VAL A 468 28.07 6.74 0.61
N THR A 469 29.24 6.14 0.74
CA THR A 469 29.79 5.66 2.00
C THR A 469 30.86 6.62 2.50
N TYR A 470 30.71 7.15 3.70
CA TYR A 470 31.80 7.78 4.44
C TYR A 470 32.45 6.66 5.25
N GLN A 471 33.68 6.30 4.95
CA GLN A 471 34.40 5.21 5.59
C GLN A 471 35.61 5.74 6.35
N ASP A 472 35.57 5.60 7.67
CA ASP A 472 36.59 6.01 8.62
C ASP A 472 36.99 7.51 8.51
N VAL A 473 36.03 8.38 8.17
CA VAL A 473 36.26 9.82 7.96
C VAL A 473 36.30 10.55 9.33
N PRO A 474 37.43 11.18 9.70
CA PRO A 474 37.54 11.90 10.97
C PRO A 474 36.82 13.25 10.93
N GLY A 475 36.50 13.80 12.09
CA GLY A 475 36.10 15.21 12.20
C GLY A 475 37.29 16.16 12.07
N TYR A 476 37.05 17.39 11.64
CA TYR A 476 38.08 18.41 11.46
C TYR A 476 38.80 18.75 12.77
N ASP A 477 38.07 18.75 13.89
CA ASP A 477 38.56 18.99 15.25
C ASP A 477 39.53 17.93 15.79
N GLY A 478 39.77 16.86 15.01
CA GLY A 478 40.57 15.71 15.40
C GLY A 478 39.79 14.62 16.14
N SER A 479 38.46 14.69 16.13
CA SER A 479 37.59 13.58 16.54
C SER A 479 37.85 12.34 15.69
N GLY A 480 37.50 11.18 16.26
CA GLY A 480 37.81 9.87 15.68
C GLY A 480 37.11 9.60 14.34
N PRO A 481 37.37 8.43 13.74
CA PRO A 481 36.78 8.05 12.46
C PRO A 481 35.28 7.79 12.55
N ASN A 482 34.53 8.24 11.54
CA ASN A 482 33.10 8.00 11.34
C ASN A 482 32.87 7.15 10.08
N THR A 483 32.02 6.13 10.20
CA THR A 483 31.65 5.18 9.16
C THR A 483 30.14 5.05 9.07
N PHE A 484 29.57 5.63 8.02
CA PHE A 484 28.13 5.63 7.73
C PHE A 484 27.87 5.66 6.22
N GLN A 485 26.63 5.42 5.82
CA GLN A 485 26.23 5.25 4.43
C GLN A 485 24.89 5.93 4.14
N ILE A 486 24.84 6.63 3.01
CA ILE A 486 23.64 7.24 2.44
C ILE A 486 23.32 6.53 1.13
N GLU A 487 22.13 5.96 1.01
CA GLU A 487 21.65 5.31 -0.21
C GLU A 487 20.42 6.01 -0.76
N LEU A 488 20.49 6.43 -2.02
CA LEU A 488 19.39 7.08 -2.75
C LEU A 488 18.86 6.11 -3.80
N PHE A 489 17.68 5.54 -3.57
CA PHE A 489 17.03 4.63 -4.50
C PHE A 489 16.32 5.40 -5.61
N PHE A 490 16.32 4.84 -6.82
CA PHE A 490 15.70 5.46 -8.00
C PHE A 490 14.17 5.45 -7.96
N ASP A 491 13.57 4.73 -7.00
CA ASP A 491 12.14 4.78 -6.68
C ASP A 491 11.78 5.82 -5.61
N GLY A 492 12.76 6.61 -5.14
CA GLY A 492 12.56 7.68 -4.17
C GLY A 492 12.76 7.28 -2.71
N ARG A 493 12.98 6.00 -2.41
CA ARG A 493 13.41 5.58 -1.07
C ARG A 493 14.81 6.10 -0.74
N ILE A 494 15.04 6.39 0.53
CA ILE A 494 16.33 6.81 1.06
C ILE A 494 16.67 5.90 2.22
N ARG A 495 17.93 5.47 2.32
CA ARG A 495 18.40 4.70 3.48
C ARG A 495 19.65 5.34 4.07
N LEU A 496 19.64 5.54 5.38
CA LEU A 496 20.78 6.02 6.16
C LEU A 496 21.24 4.88 7.07
N SER A 497 22.54 4.70 7.27
CA SER A 497 23.07 3.54 8.02
C SER A 497 24.39 3.87 8.70
N TRP A 498 24.57 3.48 9.96
CA TRP A 498 25.74 3.83 10.77
C TRP A 498 26.40 2.59 11.36
N LEU A 499 27.71 2.45 11.16
CA LEU A 499 28.48 1.29 11.62
C LEU A 499 29.58 1.65 12.64
N GLY A 500 30.10 2.86 12.61
CA GLY A 500 31.09 3.35 13.57
C GLY A 500 31.02 4.85 13.68
N MET A 501 30.84 5.40 14.88
CA MET A 501 30.64 6.84 15.06
C MET A 501 31.52 7.34 16.19
N ALA A 502 32.29 8.40 15.91
CA ALA A 502 33.12 9.11 16.86
C ALA A 502 32.70 10.57 17.06
N ALA A 503 31.89 11.11 16.14
CA ALA A 503 31.26 12.41 16.29
C ALA A 503 30.37 12.41 17.54
N GLU A 504 30.48 13.48 18.35
CA GLU A 504 29.68 13.68 19.56
C GLU A 504 28.49 14.62 19.32
N SER A 505 28.45 15.28 18.16
CA SER A 505 27.34 16.12 17.68
C SER A 505 27.13 15.94 16.18
N GLY A 506 25.94 16.29 15.72
CA GLY A 506 25.61 16.33 14.30
C GLY A 506 24.13 16.14 14.04
N ILE A 507 23.69 16.45 12.82
CA ILE A 507 22.27 16.32 12.43
C ILE A 507 22.10 15.14 11.48
N VAL A 508 21.09 14.33 11.74
CA VAL A 508 20.67 13.22 10.86
C VAL A 508 19.26 13.50 10.37
N GLY A 509 19.00 13.25 9.08
CA GLY A 509 17.63 13.24 8.57
C GLY A 509 17.45 13.90 7.20
N LEU A 510 16.20 14.24 6.90
CA LEU A 510 15.77 14.79 5.61
C LEU A 510 15.35 16.26 5.75
N SER A 511 15.60 17.05 4.70
CA SER A 511 15.14 18.43 4.59
C SER A 511 14.46 18.68 3.24
N ASP A 512 13.33 19.38 3.27
CA ASP A 512 12.58 19.82 2.10
C ASP A 512 13.09 21.15 1.52
N GLY A 513 14.04 21.81 2.20
CA GLY A 513 14.60 23.09 1.80
C GLY A 513 13.67 24.29 1.99
N ALA A 514 12.61 24.16 2.80
CA ALA A 514 11.63 25.23 3.04
C ALA A 514 12.02 26.19 4.19
N GLY A 515 13.13 25.92 4.87
CA GLY A 515 13.55 26.60 6.11
C GLY A 515 13.00 25.91 7.36
N LEU A 516 13.58 26.23 8.53
CA LEU A 516 13.24 25.58 9.81
C LEU A 516 11.73 25.71 10.11
N PRO A 517 11.00 24.58 10.26
CA PRO A 517 9.58 24.61 10.54
C PRO A 517 9.24 25.37 11.83
N PRO A 518 8.19 26.21 11.85
CA PRO A 518 7.70 26.81 13.08
C PRO A 518 7.31 25.71 14.09
N GLN A 519 7.78 25.83 15.33
CA GLN A 519 7.57 24.81 16.38
C GLN A 519 8.16 23.43 16.05
N PHE A 520 9.23 23.38 15.26
CA PHE A 520 9.98 22.15 15.00
C PHE A 520 10.26 21.39 16.29
N LYS A 521 9.99 20.09 16.25
CA LYS A 521 10.32 19.13 17.28
C LYS A 521 11.08 17.99 16.60
N GLU A 522 12.22 17.64 17.16
CA GLU A 522 13.02 16.54 16.65
C GLU A 522 12.28 15.21 16.79
N THR A 523 12.56 14.32 15.85
CA THR A 523 12.22 12.91 15.96
C THR A 523 13.38 12.24 16.65
N ASP A 524 13.12 11.50 17.73
CA ASP A 524 14.07 10.48 18.19
C ASP A 524 14.03 9.34 17.17
N LEU A 525 15.06 9.25 16.33
CA LEU A 525 15.07 8.30 15.21
C LEU A 525 15.38 6.88 15.68
N SER A 526 15.96 6.71 16.88
CA SER A 526 16.20 5.40 17.48
C SER A 526 14.91 4.80 18.08
N GLU A 527 13.98 5.65 18.51
CA GLU A 527 12.64 5.29 18.98
C GLU A 527 11.58 5.14 17.86
N LEU A 528 11.95 5.34 16.59
CA LEU A 528 11.06 5.03 15.46
C LEU A 528 10.54 3.61 15.62
N ALA A 529 9.23 3.41 15.40
CA ALA A 529 8.59 2.13 15.62
C ALA A 529 9.37 1.00 14.95
N ALA A 530 10.14 0.26 15.76
CA ALA A 530 10.68 -1.01 15.36
C ALA A 530 9.49 -1.86 14.92
N PRO A 531 9.59 -2.64 13.83
CA PRO A 531 8.55 -3.59 13.52
C PRO A 531 8.25 -4.40 14.79
N PRO A 532 6.97 -4.72 15.10
CA PRO A 532 6.69 -5.68 16.16
C PRO A 532 7.61 -6.89 15.95
N PRO A 533 8.21 -7.47 17.00
CA PRO A 533 9.14 -8.58 16.84
C PRO A 533 8.50 -9.59 15.90
N PRO A 534 9.12 -9.89 14.75
CA PRO A 534 8.40 -10.55 13.69
C PRO A 534 7.91 -11.91 14.20
N PRO A 535 6.64 -12.28 13.97
CA PRO A 535 6.29 -13.69 14.04
C PRO A 535 7.23 -14.41 13.06
N ILE A 536 8.02 -15.37 13.56
CA ILE A 536 9.10 -16.11 12.87
C ILE A 536 9.18 -15.72 11.39
N THR A 537 10.04 -14.76 11.05
CA THR A 537 10.15 -14.24 9.68
C THR A 537 10.51 -15.38 8.75
N ASP A 538 9.75 -15.52 7.68
CA ASP A 538 10.11 -16.40 6.59
C ASP A 538 11.07 -15.64 5.68
N HIS A 539 12.36 -15.97 5.73
CA HIS A 539 13.36 -15.32 4.89
C HIS A 539 13.37 -15.88 3.46
N LEU A 540 12.50 -16.87 3.18
CA LEU A 540 12.25 -17.43 1.86
C LEU A 540 13.55 -17.91 1.19
N THR A 541 14.56 -18.27 1.99
CA THR A 541 15.91 -18.64 1.54
C THR A 541 16.52 -19.68 2.46
N GLU A 542 17.16 -20.69 1.87
CA GLU A 542 17.83 -21.82 2.53
C GLU A 542 19.24 -22.00 1.95
N GLN A 543 20.24 -22.29 2.79
CA GLN A 543 21.61 -22.55 2.35
C GLN A 543 22.04 -23.99 2.68
N PHE A 544 22.27 -24.77 1.63
CA PHE A 544 22.74 -26.14 1.78
C PHE A 544 24.27 -26.21 1.80
N SER A 545 24.81 -27.14 2.59
CA SER A 545 26.25 -27.37 2.79
C SER A 545 26.63 -28.86 2.81
N TYR A 546 27.93 -29.17 2.73
CA TYR A 546 28.40 -30.56 2.63
C TYR A 546 28.17 -31.39 3.91
N GLY A 547 28.17 -30.72 5.07
CA GLY A 547 28.25 -31.35 6.38
C GLY A 547 26.97 -31.26 7.19
N ASP A 548 26.54 -30.03 7.45
CA ASP A 548 25.54 -29.74 8.49
C ASP A 548 24.11 -29.78 7.95
N ASP A 549 23.91 -29.42 6.68
CA ASP A 549 22.60 -29.44 6.03
C ASP A 549 22.71 -29.84 4.55
N ARG A 550 22.24 -31.04 4.20
CA ARG A 550 22.36 -31.57 2.84
C ARG A 550 21.07 -31.33 2.08
N PHE A 551 21.19 -30.99 0.80
CA PHE A 551 20.06 -30.78 -0.11
C PHE A 551 19.02 -31.91 -0.03
N ASP A 552 17.88 -31.60 0.58
CA ASP A 552 16.80 -32.53 0.92
C ASP A 552 15.51 -32.26 0.13
N LEU A 553 15.50 -31.23 -0.72
CA LEU A 553 14.37 -30.87 -1.60
C LEU A 553 14.35 -31.65 -2.93
N GLN A 554 15.12 -32.73 -3.06
CA GLN A 554 15.08 -33.57 -4.26
C GLN A 554 13.69 -34.15 -4.45
N TYR A 555 13.17 -34.09 -5.68
CA TYR A 555 11.81 -34.50 -6.01
C TYR A 555 10.73 -33.70 -5.27
N ALA A 556 11.02 -32.45 -4.90
CA ALA A 556 10.05 -31.54 -4.32
C ALA A 556 9.87 -30.27 -5.15
N SER A 557 8.82 -29.51 -4.83
CA SER A 557 8.56 -28.19 -5.38
C SER A 557 8.02 -27.25 -4.33
N VAL A 558 8.66 -26.09 -4.19
CA VAL A 558 8.18 -24.98 -3.37
C VAL A 558 7.44 -23.99 -4.26
N THR A 559 6.20 -23.66 -3.91
CA THR A 559 5.45 -22.56 -4.53
C THR A 559 5.34 -21.40 -3.54
N PHE A 560 5.88 -20.25 -3.93
CA PHE A 560 5.74 -18.98 -3.23
C PHE A 560 4.54 -18.22 -3.81
N THR A 561 3.52 -17.99 -2.98
CA THR A 561 2.34 -17.22 -3.32
C THR A 561 2.45 -15.82 -2.72
N PRO A 562 2.41 -14.74 -3.52
CA PRO A 562 2.59 -13.39 -3.01
C PRO A 562 1.46 -13.04 -2.03
N THR A 563 1.80 -12.30 -0.98
CA THR A 563 0.81 -11.66 -0.11
C THR A 563 0.00 -10.62 -0.87
N TRP A 564 -1.14 -10.19 -0.34
CA TRP A 564 -2.02 -9.22 -1.00
C TRP A 564 -1.32 -7.89 -1.33
N ASP A 565 -0.49 -7.41 -0.42
CA ASP A 565 0.34 -6.20 -0.57
C ASP A 565 1.58 -6.43 -1.45
N ARG A 566 1.88 -7.68 -1.80
CA ARG A 566 3.00 -8.13 -2.64
C ARG A 566 4.37 -7.77 -2.08
N THR A 567 4.49 -7.52 -0.78
CA THR A 567 5.78 -7.25 -0.15
C THR A 567 6.47 -8.53 0.36
N SER A 568 5.73 -9.64 0.45
CA SER A 568 6.24 -10.94 0.92
C SER A 568 5.55 -12.12 0.20
N TYR A 569 5.89 -13.34 0.60
CA TYR A 569 5.33 -14.59 0.08
C TYR A 569 4.95 -15.56 1.20
N ILE A 570 3.99 -16.43 0.87
CA ILE A 570 3.67 -17.63 1.65
C ILE A 570 4.10 -18.84 0.82
N GLY A 571 4.98 -19.68 1.38
CA GLY A 571 5.45 -20.89 0.74
C GLY A 571 4.54 -22.10 0.99
N SER A 572 4.57 -23.05 0.06
CA SER A 572 3.98 -24.39 0.21
C SER A 572 4.86 -25.40 -0.50
N LEU A 573 5.11 -26.56 0.13
CA LEU A 573 5.92 -27.65 -0.43
C LEU A 573 5.01 -28.74 -1.02
N GLN A 574 5.45 -29.34 -2.13
CA GLN A 574 4.79 -30.48 -2.74
C GLN A 574 5.80 -31.45 -3.34
N ASP A 575 5.62 -32.74 -3.11
CA ASP A 575 6.37 -33.79 -3.80
C ASP A 575 6.03 -33.84 -5.30
N ILE A 576 7.07 -34.00 -6.12
CA ILE A 576 6.97 -34.11 -7.57
C ILE A 576 7.74 -35.32 -8.09
N THR A 577 7.22 -35.95 -9.13
CA THR A 577 7.92 -37.04 -9.85
C THR A 577 8.46 -36.59 -11.21
N ARG A 578 8.15 -35.36 -11.60
CA ARG A 578 8.56 -34.70 -12.85
C ARG A 578 8.46 -33.20 -12.69
N LEU A 579 9.22 -32.44 -13.49
CA LEU A 579 9.10 -30.99 -13.52
C LEU A 579 7.67 -30.55 -13.91
N PRO A 580 7.09 -29.53 -13.26
CA PRO A 580 5.72 -29.07 -13.55
C PRO A 580 5.51 -28.58 -14.98
N THR A 581 6.52 -27.95 -15.57
CA THR A 581 6.54 -27.61 -16.99
C THR A 581 7.49 -28.52 -17.74
N ASP A 582 6.97 -29.20 -18.77
CA ASP A 582 7.78 -29.94 -19.72
C ASP A 582 8.67 -28.97 -20.54
N PRO A 583 10.01 -29.11 -20.48
CA PRO A 583 10.94 -28.23 -21.20
C PRO A 583 10.91 -28.43 -22.72
N VAL A 584 10.29 -29.51 -23.25
CA VAL A 584 10.21 -29.75 -24.70
C VAL A 584 9.56 -28.57 -25.42
N GLY A 585 10.22 -28.08 -26.49
CA GLY A 585 9.80 -26.90 -27.24
C GLY A 585 10.22 -25.56 -26.62
N GLY A 586 10.94 -25.58 -25.49
CA GLY A 586 11.63 -24.42 -24.95
C GLY A 586 12.76 -23.93 -25.86
N THR A 587 13.12 -22.66 -25.74
CA THR A 587 14.26 -22.06 -26.43
C THR A 587 15.53 -22.35 -25.64
N ASN A 588 16.54 -22.98 -26.26
CA ASN A 588 17.86 -23.13 -25.66
C ASN A 588 18.49 -21.73 -25.46
N LEU A 589 18.90 -21.43 -24.23
CA LEU A 589 19.50 -20.15 -23.89
C LEU A 589 20.99 -20.06 -24.27
N GLY A 590 21.65 -21.19 -24.55
CA GLY A 590 23.07 -21.20 -24.95
C GLY A 590 24.02 -20.74 -23.85
N LEU A 591 23.61 -20.91 -22.58
CA LEU A 591 24.44 -20.63 -21.42
C LEU A 591 25.68 -21.55 -21.41
N ARG A 592 26.77 -21.03 -20.87
CA ARG A 592 28.08 -21.66 -20.71
C ARG A 592 28.47 -21.51 -19.24
N ASP A 593 29.75 -21.46 -18.95
CA ASP A 593 30.30 -21.12 -17.64
C ASP A 593 30.09 -19.63 -17.33
N ASP A 594 29.65 -19.31 -16.12
CA ASP A 594 29.65 -17.95 -15.54
C ASP A 594 29.02 -16.85 -16.42
N ASN A 595 28.07 -17.22 -17.28
CA ASN A 595 27.40 -16.26 -18.14
C ASN A 595 25.89 -16.17 -17.85
N SER A 596 25.29 -15.07 -18.30
CA SER A 596 23.86 -14.83 -18.22
C SER A 596 23.30 -14.42 -19.57
N VAL A 597 22.04 -14.77 -19.82
CA VAL A 597 21.32 -14.41 -21.04
C VAL A 597 20.04 -13.68 -20.70
N ARG A 598 19.81 -12.54 -21.39
CA ARG A 598 18.57 -11.79 -21.25
C ARG A 598 17.40 -12.52 -21.91
N VAL A 599 16.43 -12.91 -21.11
CA VAL A 599 15.14 -13.45 -21.55
C VAL A 599 14.17 -12.28 -21.79
N ARG A 600 13.59 -12.20 -22.99
CA ARG A 600 12.58 -11.19 -23.33
C ARG A 600 11.20 -11.83 -23.47
N LEU A 601 10.21 -11.28 -22.77
CA LEU A 601 8.84 -11.76 -22.82
C LEU A 601 8.12 -11.25 -24.06
N ARG A 602 7.32 -12.12 -24.66
CA ARG A 602 6.50 -11.85 -25.84
C ARG A 602 5.12 -11.33 -25.43
N ASN A 603 4.40 -10.71 -26.37
CA ASN A 603 3.02 -10.27 -26.23
C ASN A 603 2.78 -9.29 -25.06
N GLN A 604 3.76 -8.41 -24.79
CA GLN A 604 3.71 -7.45 -23.69
C GLN A 604 3.52 -8.08 -22.30
N ALA A 605 3.75 -9.40 -22.17
CA ALA A 605 3.66 -10.09 -20.91
C ALA A 605 4.70 -9.55 -19.91
N ARG A 606 4.34 -9.56 -18.63
CA ARG A 606 5.21 -9.18 -17.53
C ARG A 606 5.17 -10.27 -16.47
N VAL A 607 6.33 -10.68 -16.01
CA VAL A 607 6.48 -11.45 -14.77
C VAL A 607 6.56 -10.49 -13.59
N ARG A 608 6.22 -10.96 -12.40
CA ARG A 608 6.25 -10.17 -11.17
C ARG A 608 7.07 -10.88 -10.11
N ILE A 609 7.75 -10.09 -9.29
CA ILE A 609 8.45 -10.53 -8.10
C ILE A 609 8.33 -9.40 -7.08
N PHE A 610 7.80 -9.70 -5.89
CA PHE A 610 7.38 -8.69 -4.92
C PHE A 610 6.44 -7.65 -5.58
N ASP A 611 6.64 -6.37 -5.30
CA ASP A 611 5.91 -5.25 -5.87
C ASP A 611 6.38 -4.87 -7.30
N GLN A 612 7.44 -5.53 -7.79
CA GLN A 612 8.08 -5.18 -9.06
C GLN A 612 7.56 -6.02 -10.24
N SER A 613 7.60 -5.45 -11.45
CA SER A 613 7.15 -6.13 -12.68
C SER A 613 8.10 -5.92 -13.84
N PHE A 614 8.36 -7.00 -14.59
CA PHE A 614 9.41 -7.02 -15.61
C PHE A 614 8.93 -7.65 -16.92
N SER A 615 9.22 -7.00 -18.04
CA SER A 615 9.07 -7.57 -19.38
C SER A 615 10.32 -8.33 -19.86
N THR A 616 11.42 -8.22 -19.12
CA THR A 616 12.70 -8.88 -19.38
C THR A 616 13.41 -9.20 -18.07
N PHE A 617 14.17 -10.28 -18.04
CA PHE A 617 15.04 -10.64 -16.92
C PHE A 617 16.28 -11.37 -17.45
N PHE A 618 17.22 -11.75 -16.60
CA PHE A 618 18.42 -12.49 -16.95
C PHE A 618 18.39 -13.86 -16.30
N ALA A 619 18.65 -14.91 -17.08
CA ALA A 619 18.87 -16.25 -16.56
C ALA A 619 20.38 -16.51 -16.55
N GLY A 620 20.93 -16.85 -15.39
CA GLY A 620 22.35 -17.16 -15.19
C GLY A 620 22.66 -18.63 -15.33
N ALA A 621 23.86 -18.96 -15.79
CA ALA A 621 24.35 -20.34 -15.82
C ALA A 621 24.28 -21.00 -14.43
N ASN A 622 24.65 -20.22 -13.41
CA ASN A 622 24.78 -20.59 -12.00
C ASN A 622 23.44 -20.76 -11.26
N GLY A 623 22.37 -21.08 -11.97
CA GLY A 623 21.11 -21.57 -11.38
C GLY A 623 20.18 -20.52 -10.77
N TYR A 624 20.25 -19.28 -11.25
CA TYR A 624 19.41 -18.18 -10.78
C TYR A 624 18.75 -17.40 -11.93
N VAL A 625 17.79 -16.55 -11.55
CA VAL A 625 17.26 -15.46 -12.36
C VAL A 625 17.41 -14.15 -11.61
N THR A 626 17.89 -13.11 -12.28
CA THR A 626 17.97 -11.72 -11.78
C THR A 626 17.15 -10.79 -12.67
N PHE A 627 16.64 -9.70 -12.10
CA PHE A 627 15.70 -8.82 -12.82
C PHE A 627 16.29 -7.46 -13.20
N THR A 628 17.25 -6.96 -12.43
CA THR A 628 17.84 -5.63 -12.57
C THR A 628 19.17 -5.66 -13.33
N GLU A 629 20.05 -6.61 -13.00
CA GLU A 629 21.36 -6.81 -13.63
C GLU A 629 21.62 -8.23 -14.10
N ILE A 630 22.65 -8.35 -14.93
CA ILE A 630 23.45 -9.57 -15.01
C ILE A 630 24.33 -9.62 -13.77
N ASP A 631 24.27 -10.71 -13.04
CA ASP A 631 25.22 -10.97 -11.96
C ASP A 631 26.60 -11.36 -12.54
N GLN A 632 27.63 -10.67 -12.07
CA GLN A 632 29.04 -10.84 -12.46
C GLN A 632 29.90 -11.34 -11.30
N ASP A 633 29.33 -11.46 -10.10
CA ASP A 633 29.99 -12.04 -8.94
C ASP A 633 29.55 -13.49 -8.84
N PHE A 634 30.51 -14.40 -8.94
CA PHE A 634 30.24 -15.84 -8.93
C PHE A 634 30.39 -16.43 -7.53
N SER A 635 30.54 -15.58 -6.50
CA SER A 635 30.66 -16.03 -5.12
C SER A 635 29.29 -16.45 -4.56
N GLN A 636 29.21 -17.72 -4.18
CA GLN A 636 27.99 -18.36 -3.69
C GLN A 636 27.80 -18.03 -2.20
N THR A 637 27.49 -16.76 -1.91
CA THR A 637 27.27 -16.28 -0.53
C THR A 637 25.86 -15.75 -0.36
N LEU A 638 25.36 -15.78 0.88
CA LEU A 638 24.06 -15.20 1.22
C LEU A 638 24.06 -13.69 0.96
N THR A 639 25.17 -12.99 1.24
CA THR A 639 25.32 -11.56 0.92
C THR A 639 25.05 -11.29 -0.57
N GLU A 640 25.73 -12.01 -1.46
CA GLU A 640 25.53 -11.84 -2.91
C GLU A 640 24.10 -12.20 -3.36
N HIS A 641 23.49 -13.21 -2.74
CA HIS A 641 22.08 -13.55 -3.01
C HIS A 641 21.16 -12.37 -2.68
N PHE A 642 21.36 -11.74 -1.53
CA PHE A 642 20.51 -10.66 -1.04
C PHE A 642 20.82 -9.26 -1.58
N ASP A 643 22.00 -9.04 -2.18
CA ASP A 643 22.41 -7.73 -2.72
C ASP A 643 21.64 -7.31 -3.99
N VAL A 644 21.06 -8.27 -4.71
CA VAL A 644 20.30 -8.03 -5.95
C VAL A 644 18.95 -8.75 -5.92
N LEU A 645 17.97 -8.21 -6.65
CA LEU A 645 16.64 -8.83 -6.80
C LEU A 645 16.78 -10.14 -7.59
N ARG A 646 16.71 -11.27 -6.87
CA ARG A 646 17.11 -12.60 -7.35
C ARG A 646 16.10 -13.68 -6.99
N ILE A 647 15.94 -14.65 -7.89
CA ILE A 647 15.36 -15.96 -7.61
C ILE A 647 16.47 -17.00 -7.80
N SER A 648 16.86 -17.66 -6.73
CA SER A 648 17.87 -18.72 -6.73
C SER A 648 17.17 -20.07 -6.75
N GLY A 649 17.22 -20.76 -7.89
CA GLY A 649 16.68 -22.11 -8.01
C GLY A 649 17.68 -23.16 -7.53
N LEU A 650 18.97 -22.93 -7.77
CA LEU A 650 20.09 -23.69 -7.23
C LEU A 650 21.36 -22.85 -7.41
N TYR A 651 21.52 -21.79 -6.61
CA TYR A 651 22.63 -20.86 -6.79
C TYR A 651 23.95 -21.50 -6.40
N THR A 652 24.68 -21.95 -7.42
CA THR A 652 25.98 -22.60 -7.30
C THR A 652 26.76 -22.49 -8.62
N ASP A 653 28.04 -22.85 -8.62
CA ASP A 653 28.96 -22.77 -9.76
C ASP A 653 28.64 -23.89 -10.77
N LEU A 654 27.59 -23.66 -11.57
CA LEU A 654 27.06 -24.58 -12.57
C LEU A 654 27.61 -24.26 -13.95
N THR A 655 27.88 -25.31 -14.74
CA THR A 655 28.40 -25.12 -16.09
C THR A 655 27.67 -25.97 -17.12
N ALA A 656 26.79 -25.32 -17.89
CA ALA A 656 26.10 -25.96 -19.01
C ALA A 656 27.03 -26.28 -20.20
N ALA A 657 28.30 -25.87 -20.13
CA ALA A 657 29.31 -26.16 -21.14
C ALA A 657 29.87 -27.58 -21.06
N ASN A 658 29.86 -28.19 -19.86
CA ASN A 658 30.37 -29.54 -19.66
C ASN A 658 29.35 -30.57 -20.12
N GLU A 659 28.11 -30.50 -19.62
CA GLU A 659 26.95 -31.32 -20.02
C GLU A 659 25.65 -30.56 -19.68
N GLY A 660 24.49 -31.07 -20.12
CA GLY A 660 23.18 -30.50 -19.79
C GLY A 660 22.69 -29.38 -20.71
N LEU A 661 21.52 -28.83 -20.38
CA LEU A 661 20.82 -27.85 -21.20
C LEU A 661 20.03 -26.87 -20.33
N VAL A 662 20.16 -25.57 -20.62
CA VAL A 662 19.29 -24.54 -20.03
C VAL A 662 18.31 -24.01 -21.07
N THR A 663 17.01 -24.13 -20.80
CA THR A 663 15.94 -23.68 -21.70
C THR A 663 14.99 -22.70 -21.06
N ALA A 664 14.41 -21.81 -21.86
CA ALA A 664 13.32 -20.93 -21.47
C ALA A 664 12.05 -21.21 -22.28
N LYS A 665 10.92 -21.36 -21.61
CA LYS A 665 9.61 -21.60 -22.23
C LYS A 665 8.57 -20.65 -21.65
N GLN A 666 8.09 -19.71 -22.47
CA GLN A 666 6.98 -18.82 -22.10
C GLN A 666 5.64 -19.51 -22.42
N LEU A 667 4.76 -19.58 -21.42
CA LEU A 667 3.37 -20.04 -21.54
C LEU A 667 2.42 -18.84 -21.45
N SER A 668 1.10 -19.10 -21.51
CA SER A 668 0.08 -18.04 -21.42
C SER A 668 0.02 -17.33 -20.07
N ASN A 669 0.51 -17.95 -19.00
CA ASN A 669 0.40 -17.42 -17.64
C ASN A 669 1.73 -17.31 -16.87
N ARG A 670 2.83 -17.80 -17.44
CA ARG A 670 4.14 -17.87 -16.75
C ARG A 670 5.28 -18.07 -17.73
N VAL A 671 6.50 -17.98 -17.22
CA VAL A 671 7.71 -18.42 -17.92
C VAL A 671 8.43 -19.43 -17.06
N ALA A 672 8.84 -20.54 -17.66
CA ALA A 672 9.65 -21.57 -17.01
C ALA A 672 11.07 -21.54 -17.56
N ILE A 673 12.07 -21.46 -16.67
CA ILE A 673 13.49 -21.64 -16.97
C ILE A 673 13.91 -22.98 -16.38
N THR A 674 14.50 -23.85 -17.18
CA THR A 674 14.84 -25.23 -16.78
C THR A 674 16.31 -25.49 -17.01
N TRP A 675 17.00 -25.91 -15.96
CA TRP A 675 18.34 -26.48 -16.01
C TRP A 675 18.15 -28.00 -15.99
N GLN A 676 18.52 -28.67 -17.07
CA GLN A 676 18.36 -30.12 -17.21
C GLN A 676 19.74 -30.75 -17.29
N GLU A 677 20.05 -31.64 -16.35
CA GLU A 677 21.32 -32.36 -16.24
C GLU A 677 22.56 -31.45 -16.25
N VAL A 678 22.46 -30.23 -15.67
CA VAL A 678 23.57 -29.27 -15.67
C VAL A 678 24.50 -29.57 -14.49
N PRO A 679 25.78 -29.94 -14.73
CA PRO A 679 26.72 -30.25 -13.65
C PRO A 679 27.32 -28.98 -13.02
N GLU A 680 27.93 -29.14 -11.86
CA GLU A 680 28.82 -28.12 -11.28
C GLU A 680 30.13 -28.04 -12.08
N PHE A 681 30.82 -26.90 -12.10
CA PHE A 681 32.09 -26.78 -12.81
C PHE A 681 33.14 -27.78 -12.34
N SER A 682 33.17 -28.05 -11.04
CA SER A 682 34.16 -28.91 -10.39
C SER A 682 33.74 -30.38 -10.23
N ASN A 683 32.52 -30.78 -10.65
CA ASN A 683 31.97 -32.11 -10.44
C ASN A 683 31.01 -32.53 -11.58
N THR A 684 30.98 -33.81 -11.96
CA THR A 684 30.11 -34.33 -13.04
C THR A 684 28.70 -34.73 -12.58
N SER A 685 28.33 -34.56 -11.31
CA SER A 685 26.97 -34.90 -10.87
C SER A 685 25.95 -33.94 -11.50
N PRO A 686 24.92 -34.45 -12.20
CA PRO A 686 23.93 -33.61 -12.87
C PRO A 686 23.00 -32.93 -11.85
N ASN A 687 22.51 -31.73 -12.21
CA ASN A 687 21.44 -31.05 -11.49
C ASN A 687 20.28 -30.77 -12.45
N THR A 688 19.07 -31.18 -12.06
CA THR A 688 17.85 -30.93 -12.81
C THR A 688 16.82 -30.20 -11.97
N PHE A 689 16.52 -28.96 -12.33
CA PHE A 689 15.57 -28.11 -11.62
C PHE A 689 14.93 -27.05 -12.53
N GLN A 690 13.87 -26.41 -12.05
CA GLN A 690 13.08 -25.44 -12.79
C GLN A 690 12.67 -24.27 -11.91
N ILE A 691 12.76 -23.07 -12.49
CA ILE A 691 12.19 -21.83 -11.95
C ILE A 691 11.00 -21.43 -12.82
N GLU A 692 9.80 -21.39 -12.26
CA GLU A 692 8.61 -20.86 -12.91
C GLU A 692 8.23 -19.50 -12.29
N VAL A 693 8.11 -18.47 -13.12
CA VAL A 693 7.66 -17.14 -12.68
C VAL A 693 6.34 -16.80 -13.38
N PHE A 694 5.27 -16.68 -12.60
CA PHE A 694 3.92 -16.46 -13.08
C PHE A 694 3.63 -14.97 -13.27
N PHE A 695 2.72 -14.64 -14.19
CA PHE A 695 2.33 -13.25 -14.48
C PHE A 695 1.49 -12.63 -13.37
N ASP A 696 0.89 -13.47 -12.51
CA ASP A 696 0.17 -13.07 -11.30
C ASP A 696 1.11 -12.86 -10.09
N GLY A 697 2.41 -13.16 -10.24
CA GLY A 697 3.41 -12.98 -9.20
C GLY A 697 3.74 -14.23 -8.38
N ARG A 698 3.06 -15.36 -8.60
CA ARG A 698 3.53 -16.62 -8.01
C ARG A 698 4.90 -17.02 -8.55
N ILE A 699 5.73 -17.61 -7.70
CA ILE A 699 7.02 -18.18 -8.08
C ILE A 699 7.01 -19.65 -7.67
N ARG A 700 7.52 -20.53 -8.52
CA ARG A 700 7.70 -21.94 -8.18
C ARG A 700 9.11 -22.40 -8.49
N LEU A 701 9.72 -23.06 -7.50
CA LEU A 701 10.99 -23.74 -7.63
C LEU A 701 10.72 -25.25 -7.56
N SER A 702 11.34 -26.04 -8.42
CA SER A 702 11.10 -27.48 -8.54
C SER A 702 12.39 -28.22 -8.81
N TRP A 703 12.66 -29.31 -8.08
CA TRP A 703 13.89 -30.09 -8.20
C TRP A 703 13.60 -31.55 -8.48
N LEU A 704 14.45 -32.18 -9.28
CA LEU A 704 14.51 -33.63 -9.43
C LEU A 704 15.83 -34.12 -8.82
N GLU A 705 16.74 -34.64 -9.63
CA GLU A 705 18.08 -35.05 -9.19
C GLU A 705 18.97 -33.83 -8.98
N ILE A 706 19.51 -33.67 -7.78
CA ILE A 706 20.43 -32.58 -7.41
C ILE A 706 21.73 -33.19 -6.90
N GLY A 707 22.78 -32.98 -7.68
CA GLY A 707 24.14 -33.43 -7.39
C GLY A 707 24.97 -32.42 -6.59
N SER A 708 24.56 -31.15 -6.58
CA SER A 708 25.23 -30.07 -5.87
C SER A 708 25.23 -30.31 -4.37
N ARG A 709 26.37 -29.97 -3.75
CA ARG A 709 26.61 -30.18 -2.32
C ARG A 709 26.71 -28.88 -1.52
N ARG A 710 26.74 -27.74 -2.21
CA ARG A 710 26.74 -26.40 -1.63
C ARG A 710 25.96 -25.49 -2.58
N ASN A 711 24.83 -24.97 -2.13
CA ASN A 711 24.00 -24.10 -2.95
C ASN A 711 23.06 -23.27 -2.07
N ILE A 712 22.53 -22.20 -2.65
CA ILE A 712 21.50 -21.37 -2.03
C ILE A 712 20.23 -21.48 -2.88
N VAL A 713 19.09 -21.63 -2.21
CA VAL A 713 17.78 -21.63 -2.83
C VAL A 713 16.93 -20.54 -2.18
N GLY A 714 16.19 -19.78 -2.96
CA GLY A 714 15.24 -18.83 -2.37
C GLY A 714 14.99 -17.58 -3.18
N LEU A 715 14.37 -16.61 -2.50
CA LEU A 715 14.01 -15.30 -3.03
C LEU A 715 14.80 -14.20 -2.30
N SER A 716 15.26 -13.20 -3.04
CA SER A 716 15.88 -12.00 -2.49
C SER A 716 15.16 -10.78 -3.01
N ASN A 717 14.87 -9.82 -2.12
CA ASN A 717 14.29 -8.52 -2.46
C ASN A 717 15.34 -7.48 -2.93
N GLY A 718 16.64 -7.84 -2.94
CA GLY A 718 17.73 -6.96 -3.37
C GLY A 718 18.03 -5.80 -2.41
N LEU A 719 17.67 -5.93 -1.12
CA LEU A 719 17.90 -4.90 -0.10
C LEU A 719 19.13 -5.15 0.78
N GLY A 720 19.86 -6.25 0.53
CA GLY A 720 20.96 -6.73 1.37
C GLY A 720 20.51 -7.82 2.36
N LEU A 721 21.47 -8.56 2.90
CA LEU A 721 21.24 -9.68 3.82
C LEU A 721 20.49 -9.20 5.09
N PRO A 722 19.32 -9.77 5.44
CA PRO A 722 18.62 -9.43 6.68
C PRO A 722 19.49 -9.70 7.92
N VAL A 723 19.38 -8.85 8.94
CA VAL A 723 20.24 -8.92 10.14
C VAL A 723 19.74 -9.99 11.12
N ASP A 724 18.43 -10.24 11.10
CA ASP A 724 17.75 -11.35 11.74
C ASP A 724 17.64 -12.57 10.81
N PHE A 725 18.49 -12.68 9.78
CA PHE A 725 18.41 -13.78 8.83
C PHE A 725 18.57 -15.12 9.56
N GLU A 726 17.47 -15.86 9.59
CA GLU A 726 17.42 -17.27 9.91
C GLU A 726 17.03 -18.02 8.66
N GLU A 727 17.82 -19.03 8.31
CA GLU A 727 17.53 -19.84 7.15
C GLU A 727 16.15 -20.47 7.28
N THR A 728 15.41 -20.40 6.18
CA THR A 728 14.16 -21.12 6.07
C THR A 728 14.48 -22.54 5.64
N ASP A 729 14.38 -23.49 6.57
CA ASP A 729 14.37 -24.90 6.21
C ASP A 729 13.04 -25.21 5.49
N PHE A 730 13.05 -25.28 4.17
CA PHE A 730 11.83 -25.46 3.38
C PHE A 730 11.21 -26.83 3.61
N SER A 731 12.02 -27.86 3.89
CA SER A 731 11.55 -29.22 4.09
C SER A 731 10.86 -29.40 5.45
N ILE A 732 11.18 -28.57 6.44
CA ILE A 732 10.51 -28.52 7.73
C ILE A 732 9.37 -27.50 7.74
N ARG A 733 9.64 -26.26 7.31
CA ARG A 733 8.70 -25.14 7.47
C ARG A 733 7.46 -25.29 6.60
N TYR A 734 7.60 -25.85 5.40
CA TYR A 734 6.51 -26.00 4.44
C TYR A 734 6.04 -27.43 4.26
N ALA A 735 6.65 -28.40 4.96
CA ALA A 735 6.04 -29.70 5.12
C ALA A 735 4.73 -29.54 5.92
N GLU A 736 3.61 -29.92 5.31
CA GLU A 736 2.35 -30.03 6.06
C GLU A 736 2.51 -31.05 7.21
N PRO A 737 1.76 -30.90 8.32
CA PRO A 737 1.37 -32.05 9.13
C PRO A 737 0.53 -33.06 8.32
#